data_AF-A0A327WQN2-F1
#
_entry.id   AF-A0A327WQN2-F1
#
_cell.length_a   1.000
_cell.length_b   1.000
_cell.length_c   1.000
_cell.angle_alpha   90.00
_cell.angle_beta   90.00
_cell.angle_gamma   90.00
#
_symmetry.space_group_name_H-M   'P 1'
#
loop_
_entity.id
_entity.type
_entity.pdbx_description
1 polymer ?
#
loop_
_entity_poly.entity_id
_entity_poly.type
_entity_poly.pdbx_seq_one_letter_code
_entity_poly.pdbx_strand_id
1 'polypeptide(L)'
;MNLDAINAAVDAVLKSSSPPRSITADGLNALLKLCLAGILGEQQEGLKDRLRRISQGLALAEVDDDEVQFQGGTWVKEAGTIAPGQAGYGGILLPGKTGFRYRRKKDYITVLDFADRVVGGNWTLALQAALDAAKDNPLKRTNVYCPAQQYLIDQVVVPTGVNLFGDGALERGDRASTKFVQNSAMDVIRIDGDVDTSSGRAYWFGKLYNFSIMGKPSAGSGYGISFRRADGTTVTPQDLTHIHNIIIRATPSGGIEFPDGALPLTVDTVKFLWCNGPGIDFAVTGANKFQSCLFAGVSGDGNNGGLIRFKNLDAQGSITILNLKSEQRINSHYGNVGMQNNPIVFDNCTGTPVTILGASHICSWVYSSNPLANNKPGSLVKITGAGQPKLSWKGVSIRVRATDTATDPDPSIIDGQDIPYTVSEGKYGDFTSGHWSGTKLGVIYGKVARWLGRSILNETHVVQVNGEVPAFSLFSTDSPANQQHWLDVVSGGVRSKRLVKDDRNFTLYERDVADANGLVIRKQFDLSEIRHTDAAPKQTISNTSAGVDEKVWRWVANAQELILQLFNDAYASGVSGLGLRRNGTTPDGVTLRQRLILTGSGGSLSSLSVSTSNGDARPASLFTVSSASAQNLTFLGSGTLGQLVILHFTDSNTTLVHSTAGATGSLNLAGARNWNPRVGDCIIFYRGATLWEEVTRSAVAYTFQQAAGAPTVNATRLGEEYFDPAAKVWYKAVSVGSGATDWKPITN
;
A
#
# COMPACT_ATOMS: atom_id res chain seq x y z
N MET A 1 -24.34 -84.49 -28.25
CA MET A 1 -24.67 -85.86 -28.71
C MET A 1 -26.09 -86.19 -28.22
N ASN A 2 -27.01 -86.70 -29.06
CA ASN A 2 -28.39 -86.99 -28.62
C ASN A 2 -28.48 -88.31 -27.83
N LEU A 3 -29.55 -88.47 -27.04
CA LEU A 3 -29.76 -89.61 -26.14
C LEU A 3 -29.73 -90.95 -26.90
N ASP A 4 -30.20 -90.97 -28.14
CA ASP A 4 -30.25 -92.16 -28.98
C ASP A 4 -28.85 -92.66 -29.39
N ALA A 5 -27.91 -91.74 -29.68
CA ALA A 5 -26.53 -92.10 -29.99
C ALA A 5 -25.77 -92.63 -28.76
N ILE A 6 -26.07 -92.10 -27.57
CA ILE A 6 -25.50 -92.60 -26.30
C ILE A 6 -26.02 -94.01 -26.02
N ASN A 7 -27.33 -94.23 -26.17
CA ASN A 7 -27.94 -95.55 -26.00
C ASN A 7 -27.37 -96.58 -26.99
N ALA A 8 -27.19 -96.20 -28.26
CA ALA A 8 -26.60 -97.08 -29.27
C ALA A 8 -25.13 -97.46 -28.97
N ALA A 9 -24.33 -96.53 -28.46
CA ALA A 9 -22.94 -96.79 -28.06
C ALA A 9 -22.85 -97.67 -26.80
N VAL A 10 -23.72 -97.44 -25.81
CA VAL A 10 -23.82 -98.28 -24.61
C VAL A 10 -24.24 -99.71 -24.98
N ASP A 11 -25.22 -99.87 -25.87
CA ASP A 11 -25.66 -101.18 -26.36
C ASP A 11 -24.56 -101.94 -27.11
N ALA A 12 -23.74 -101.24 -27.91
CA ALA A 12 -22.62 -101.86 -28.63
C ALA A 12 -21.52 -102.36 -27.67
N VAL A 13 -21.24 -101.61 -26.60
CA VAL A 13 -20.26 -101.99 -25.57
C VAL A 13 -20.77 -103.15 -24.71
N LEU A 14 -22.06 -103.14 -24.35
CA LEU A 14 -22.68 -104.22 -23.58
C LEU A 14 -22.73 -105.53 -24.38
N LYS A 15 -22.99 -105.47 -25.69
CA LYS A 15 -23.02 -106.65 -26.58
C LYS A 15 -21.65 -107.27 -26.87
N SER A 16 -20.56 -106.51 -26.74
CA SER A 16 -19.19 -106.98 -26.99
C SER A 16 -18.47 -107.49 -25.72
N SER A 17 -19.07 -107.34 -24.55
CA SER A 17 -18.55 -107.83 -23.27
C SER A 17 -19.00 -109.28 -22.97
N SER A 18 -18.08 -110.13 -22.51
CA SER A 18 -18.38 -111.49 -22.01
C SER A 18 -17.85 -111.63 -20.58
N PRO A 19 -18.68 -111.97 -19.57
CA PRO A 19 -20.09 -112.33 -19.67
C PRO A 19 -21.00 -111.11 -19.94
N PRO A 20 -22.16 -111.30 -20.60
CA PRO A 20 -23.04 -110.21 -20.99
C PRO A 20 -23.72 -109.65 -19.75
N ARG A 21 -23.39 -108.38 -19.40
CA ARG A 21 -23.98 -107.46 -18.38
C ARG A 21 -22.95 -106.78 -17.46
N SER A 22 -21.66 -106.95 -17.67
CA SER A 22 -20.64 -106.13 -16.99
C SER A 22 -19.89 -105.25 -17.99
N ILE A 23 -19.99 -103.94 -17.83
CA ILE A 23 -19.09 -103.01 -18.53
C ILE A 23 -17.68 -103.21 -17.98
N THR A 24 -16.75 -103.58 -18.84
CA THR A 24 -15.32 -103.64 -18.49
C THR A 24 -14.80 -102.23 -18.26
N ALA A 25 -13.74 -102.08 -17.45
CA ALA A 25 -13.10 -100.78 -17.22
C ALA A 25 -12.68 -100.09 -18.54
N ASP A 26 -12.29 -100.88 -19.55
CA ASP A 26 -11.97 -100.39 -20.89
C ASP A 26 -13.21 -99.91 -21.66
N GLY A 27 -14.34 -100.61 -21.54
CA GLY A 27 -15.62 -100.18 -22.10
C GLY A 27 -16.14 -98.89 -21.44
N LEU A 28 -15.98 -98.76 -20.12
CA LEU A 28 -16.31 -97.53 -19.39
C LEU A 28 -15.42 -96.36 -19.82
N ASN A 29 -14.11 -96.60 -19.98
CA ASN A 29 -13.17 -95.59 -20.45
C ASN A 29 -13.45 -95.15 -21.90
N ALA A 30 -13.86 -96.06 -22.78
CA ALA A 30 -14.26 -95.72 -24.15
C ALA A 30 -15.53 -94.85 -24.18
N LEU A 31 -16.54 -95.21 -23.37
CA LEU A 31 -17.76 -94.41 -23.19
C LEU A 31 -17.47 -93.04 -22.57
N LEU A 32 -16.63 -92.97 -21.54
CA LEU A 32 -16.22 -91.70 -20.93
C LEU A 32 -15.50 -90.81 -21.94
N LYS A 33 -14.60 -91.37 -22.78
CA LYS A 33 -13.92 -90.62 -23.84
C LYS A 33 -14.88 -90.08 -24.89
N LEU A 34 -15.90 -90.86 -25.28
CA LEU A 34 -16.94 -90.43 -26.22
C LEU A 34 -17.85 -89.34 -25.64
N CYS A 35 -18.26 -89.46 -24.37
CA CYS A 35 -19.03 -88.44 -23.67
C CYS A 35 -18.20 -87.16 -23.42
N LEU A 36 -16.93 -87.29 -23.03
CA LEU A 36 -16.01 -86.16 -22.88
C LEU A 36 -15.72 -85.49 -24.23
N ALA A 37 -15.57 -86.23 -25.32
CA ALA A 37 -15.40 -85.67 -26.66
C ALA A 37 -16.66 -84.94 -27.15
N GLY A 38 -17.86 -85.45 -26.83
CA GLY A 38 -19.13 -84.78 -27.14
C GLY A 38 -19.36 -83.51 -26.33
N ILE A 39 -19.04 -83.53 -25.03
CA ILE A 39 -19.17 -82.36 -24.13
C ILE A 39 -18.09 -81.31 -24.45
N LEU A 40 -16.85 -81.72 -24.74
CA LEU A 40 -15.79 -80.83 -25.19
C LEU A 40 -16.06 -80.30 -26.60
N GLY A 41 -16.73 -81.05 -27.47
CA GLY A 41 -17.13 -80.63 -28.81
C GLY A 41 -18.22 -79.56 -28.79
N GLU A 42 -19.30 -79.76 -28.03
CA GLU A 42 -20.40 -78.78 -27.91
C GLU A 42 -20.01 -77.54 -27.08
N GLN A 43 -19.16 -77.69 -26.06
CA GLN A 43 -18.56 -76.51 -25.40
C GLN A 43 -17.52 -75.82 -26.27
N GLN A 44 -16.74 -76.54 -27.10
CA GLN A 44 -15.82 -75.89 -28.04
C GLN A 44 -16.54 -75.19 -29.19
N GLU A 45 -17.63 -75.71 -29.74
CA GLU A 45 -18.35 -75.01 -30.83
C GLU A 45 -19.09 -73.78 -30.30
N GLY A 46 -19.75 -73.86 -29.14
CA GLY A 46 -20.36 -72.69 -28.50
C GLY A 46 -19.37 -71.61 -28.02
N LEU A 47 -18.09 -71.96 -27.78
CA LEU A 47 -17.02 -71.02 -27.45
C LEU A 47 -16.21 -70.56 -28.68
N LYS A 48 -16.09 -71.38 -29.74
CA LYS A 48 -15.41 -71.04 -31.00
C LYS A 48 -16.12 -69.92 -31.74
N ASP A 49 -17.46 -69.88 -31.68
CA ASP A 49 -18.26 -68.88 -32.37
C ASP A 49 -18.25 -67.47 -31.73
N ARG A 50 -17.63 -67.30 -30.55
CA ARG A 50 -17.65 -65.99 -29.86
C ARG A 50 -16.30 -65.33 -29.66
N LEU A 51 -15.18 -66.08 -29.75
CA LEU A 51 -13.86 -65.48 -29.53
C LEU A 51 -12.74 -66.31 -30.18
N ARG A 52 -12.50 -66.10 -31.47
CA ARG A 52 -11.42 -66.79 -32.18
C ARG A 52 -10.07 -66.13 -31.88
N ARG A 53 -9.08 -66.92 -31.44
CA ARG A 53 -7.67 -66.48 -31.39
C ARG A 53 -7.05 -66.66 -32.77
N ILE A 54 -6.57 -65.57 -33.35
CA ILE A 54 -5.91 -65.57 -34.65
C ILE A 54 -4.39 -65.57 -34.44
N SER A 55 -3.70 -66.53 -35.05
CA SER A 55 -2.23 -66.60 -35.05
C SER A 55 -1.62 -65.44 -35.85
N GLN A 56 -0.46 -64.93 -35.43
CA GLN A 56 0.22 -63.75 -36.03
C GLN A 56 0.49 -63.85 -37.55
N GLY A 57 0.41 -65.03 -38.17
CA GLY A 57 0.61 -65.23 -39.61
C GLY A 57 -0.65 -65.18 -40.49
N LEU A 58 -1.85 -65.10 -39.91
CA LEU A 58 -3.10 -64.97 -40.67
C LEU A 58 -3.51 -63.50 -40.78
N ALA A 59 -3.77 -63.03 -42.00
CA ALA A 59 -4.30 -61.70 -42.23
C ALA A 59 -5.77 -61.64 -41.77
N LEU A 60 -6.13 -60.64 -40.97
CA LEU A 60 -7.52 -60.37 -40.55
C LEU A 60 -8.50 -60.18 -41.72
N ALA A 61 -7.99 -59.92 -42.92
CA ALA A 61 -8.76 -59.79 -44.15
C ALA A 61 -9.56 -61.07 -44.51
N GLU A 62 -9.22 -62.23 -43.94
CA GLU A 62 -9.89 -63.51 -44.21
C GLU A 62 -10.82 -63.97 -43.07
N VAL A 63 -10.90 -63.21 -41.96
CA VAL A 63 -11.71 -63.58 -40.79
C VAL A 63 -13.03 -62.81 -40.78
N ASP A 64 -14.14 -63.49 -40.48
CA ASP A 64 -15.52 -62.97 -40.56
C ASP A 64 -16.26 -62.97 -39.21
N ASP A 65 -15.56 -63.28 -38.12
CA ASP A 65 -16.15 -63.42 -36.78
C ASP A 65 -16.49 -62.05 -36.18
N ASP A 66 -17.54 -61.99 -35.34
CA ASP A 66 -18.00 -60.75 -34.69
C ASP A 66 -17.00 -60.21 -33.65
N GLU A 67 -16.26 -61.09 -32.98
CA GLU A 67 -15.23 -60.73 -32.01
C GLU A 67 -14.01 -61.66 -32.13
N VAL A 68 -12.82 -61.08 -32.23
CA VAL A 68 -11.56 -61.81 -32.43
C VAL A 68 -10.48 -61.38 -31.44
N GLN A 69 -9.61 -62.31 -31.06
CA GLN A 69 -8.37 -62.01 -30.34
C GLN A 69 -7.19 -62.00 -31.31
N PHE A 70 -6.56 -60.84 -31.45
CA PHE A 70 -5.41 -60.62 -32.33
C PHE A 70 -4.41 -59.66 -31.67
N GLN A 71 -3.12 -59.99 -31.73
CA GLN A 71 -2.02 -59.22 -31.13
C GLN A 71 -2.26 -58.83 -29.65
N GLY A 72 -2.82 -59.75 -28.86
CA GLY A 72 -3.11 -59.52 -27.44
C GLY A 72 -4.26 -58.55 -27.17
N GLY A 73 -4.96 -58.07 -28.21
CA GLY A 73 -6.17 -57.26 -28.11
C GLY A 73 -7.42 -58.06 -28.47
N THR A 74 -8.55 -57.61 -27.92
CA THR A 74 -9.89 -58.05 -28.36
C THR A 74 -10.42 -57.03 -29.36
N TRP A 75 -10.96 -57.51 -30.48
CA TRP A 75 -11.41 -56.68 -31.59
C TRP A 75 -12.84 -57.06 -31.96
N VAL A 76 -13.68 -56.06 -32.20
CA VAL A 76 -15.09 -56.22 -32.53
C VAL A 76 -15.30 -55.77 -33.97
N LYS A 77 -16.04 -56.57 -34.72
CA LYS A 77 -16.45 -56.29 -36.09
C LYS A 77 -17.40 -55.10 -36.13
N GLU A 78 -17.17 -54.17 -37.05
CA GLU A 78 -18.07 -53.06 -37.33
C GLU A 78 -18.14 -52.77 -38.84
N ALA A 79 -19.30 -52.27 -39.30
CA ALA A 79 -19.49 -51.93 -40.70
C ALA A 79 -18.53 -50.82 -41.16
N GLY A 80 -18.03 -50.94 -42.39
CA GLY A 80 -17.15 -49.97 -43.02
C GLY A 80 -15.79 -50.56 -43.41
N THR A 81 -14.93 -49.77 -44.04
CA THR A 81 -13.58 -50.19 -44.43
C THR A 81 -12.54 -49.30 -43.78
N ILE A 82 -11.29 -49.77 -43.73
CA ILE A 82 -10.14 -48.97 -43.32
C ILE A 82 -8.93 -49.35 -44.18
N ALA A 83 -8.17 -48.35 -44.62
CA ALA A 83 -7.00 -48.47 -45.48
C ALA A 83 -5.76 -47.83 -44.83
N PRO A 84 -4.54 -48.24 -45.24
CA PRO A 84 -3.31 -47.57 -44.83
C PRO A 84 -3.41 -46.05 -45.03
N GLY A 85 -2.98 -45.28 -44.03
CA GLY A 85 -3.03 -43.82 -44.04
C GLY A 85 -4.32 -43.20 -43.46
N GLN A 86 -5.37 -43.98 -43.22
CA GLN A 86 -6.56 -43.49 -42.52
C GLN A 86 -6.37 -43.48 -40.99
N ALA A 87 -7.05 -42.58 -40.30
CA ALA A 87 -6.97 -42.46 -38.84
C ALA A 87 -7.39 -43.77 -38.15
N GLY A 88 -6.63 -44.15 -37.11
CA GLY A 88 -6.87 -45.40 -36.39
C GLY A 88 -6.31 -46.67 -37.04
N TYR A 89 -5.94 -46.64 -38.33
CA TYR A 89 -5.41 -47.81 -39.04
C TYR A 89 -4.16 -48.38 -38.35
N GLY A 90 -4.12 -49.70 -38.14
CA GLY A 90 -2.97 -50.41 -37.59
C GLY A 90 -2.88 -50.40 -36.06
N GLY A 91 -3.66 -49.56 -35.38
CA GLY A 91 -3.66 -49.48 -33.90
C GLY A 91 -5.01 -49.74 -33.26
N ILE A 92 -6.07 -49.08 -33.74
CA ILE A 92 -7.44 -49.21 -33.18
C ILE A 92 -8.44 -49.72 -34.21
N LEU A 93 -8.15 -49.54 -35.49
CA LEU A 93 -8.89 -50.10 -36.59
C LEU A 93 -7.97 -51.01 -37.41
N LEU A 94 -8.45 -52.20 -37.73
CA LEU A 94 -7.78 -53.14 -38.63
C LEU A 94 -8.71 -53.49 -39.80
N PRO A 95 -8.16 -53.69 -41.01
CA PRO A 95 -8.96 -54.11 -42.15
C PRO A 95 -9.54 -55.50 -41.88
N GLY A 96 -10.85 -55.64 -42.11
CA GLY A 96 -11.53 -56.93 -42.17
C GLY A 96 -11.72 -57.37 -43.62
N LYS A 97 -12.51 -58.41 -43.81
CA LYS A 97 -13.01 -58.81 -45.13
C LYS A 97 -13.90 -57.69 -45.70
N THR A 98 -14.06 -57.67 -47.02
CA THR A 98 -14.80 -56.63 -47.76
C THR A 98 -16.13 -56.27 -47.08
N GLY A 99 -16.30 -54.98 -46.74
CA GLY A 99 -17.52 -54.42 -46.17
C GLY A 99 -17.50 -54.19 -44.65
N PHE A 100 -16.51 -54.70 -43.93
CA PHE A 100 -16.34 -54.43 -42.49
C PHE A 100 -14.87 -54.23 -42.10
N ARG A 101 -14.69 -53.69 -40.89
CA ARG A 101 -13.41 -53.48 -40.24
C ARG A 101 -13.48 -53.95 -38.80
N TYR A 102 -12.33 -54.17 -38.19
CA TYR A 102 -12.22 -54.56 -36.80
C TYR A 102 -11.84 -53.36 -35.95
N ARG A 103 -12.61 -53.07 -34.89
CA ARG A 103 -12.32 -52.04 -33.90
C ARG A 103 -11.84 -52.66 -32.59
N ARG A 104 -10.76 -52.14 -32.03
CA ARG A 104 -10.23 -52.59 -30.75
C ARG A 104 -11.23 -52.29 -29.62
N LYS A 105 -11.54 -53.29 -28.80
CA LYS A 105 -12.49 -53.20 -27.67
C LYS A 105 -11.79 -52.63 -26.44
N LYS A 106 -11.87 -51.32 -26.26
CA LYS A 106 -11.29 -50.60 -25.11
C LYS A 106 -11.87 -49.19 -24.95
N ASP A 107 -11.78 -48.67 -23.74
CA ASP A 107 -12.40 -47.39 -23.34
C ASP A 107 -11.56 -46.15 -23.70
N TYR A 108 -10.27 -46.33 -24.00
CA TYR A 108 -9.36 -45.25 -24.34
C TYR A 108 -8.36 -45.66 -25.41
N ILE A 109 -7.87 -44.67 -26.15
CA ILE A 109 -6.78 -44.81 -27.12
C ILE A 109 -5.47 -44.71 -26.35
N THR A 110 -4.46 -45.51 -26.68
CA THR A 110 -3.13 -45.35 -26.08
C THR A 110 -2.09 -45.16 -27.17
N VAL A 111 -1.09 -44.34 -26.88
CA VAL A 111 0.07 -44.18 -27.76
C VAL A 111 0.75 -45.52 -28.09
N LEU A 112 0.67 -46.51 -27.20
CA LEU A 112 1.24 -47.85 -27.44
C LEU A 112 0.50 -48.66 -28.52
N ASP A 113 -0.74 -48.30 -28.89
CA ASP A 113 -1.42 -48.94 -30.02
C ASP A 113 -0.71 -48.66 -31.35
N PHE A 114 0.08 -47.59 -31.40
CA PHE A 114 0.76 -47.12 -32.60
C PHE A 114 2.29 -47.16 -32.43
N ALA A 115 2.79 -48.03 -31.54
CA ALA A 115 4.22 -48.14 -31.23
C ALA A 115 5.07 -48.58 -32.42
N ASP A 116 4.46 -49.21 -33.44
CA ASP A 116 5.08 -49.55 -34.72
C ASP A 116 5.49 -48.30 -35.53
N ARG A 117 4.90 -47.14 -35.22
CA ARG A 117 5.22 -45.85 -35.87
C ARG A 117 6.36 -45.09 -35.20
N VAL A 118 7.01 -45.66 -34.19
CA VAL A 118 8.17 -45.04 -33.52
C VAL A 118 9.39 -45.13 -34.43
N VAL A 119 10.00 -43.98 -34.76
CA VAL A 119 11.17 -43.91 -35.65
C VAL A 119 12.38 -43.43 -34.87
N GLY A 120 13.44 -44.24 -34.78
CA GLY A 120 14.67 -43.86 -34.08
C GLY A 120 14.46 -43.50 -32.60
N GLY A 121 13.43 -44.08 -31.96
CA GLY A 121 13.04 -43.76 -30.58
C GLY A 121 12.19 -42.49 -30.43
N ASN A 122 11.87 -41.80 -31.52
CA ASN A 122 10.96 -40.65 -31.55
C ASN A 122 9.50 -41.12 -31.67
N TRP A 123 8.69 -40.69 -30.70
CA TRP A 123 7.29 -41.11 -30.52
C TRP A 123 6.29 -40.16 -31.17
N THR A 124 6.75 -39.12 -31.87
CA THR A 124 5.88 -38.09 -32.45
C THR A 124 4.80 -38.68 -33.36
N LEU A 125 5.19 -39.55 -34.30
CA LEU A 125 4.23 -40.17 -35.24
C LEU A 125 3.25 -41.12 -34.55
N ALA A 126 3.71 -41.86 -33.54
CA ALA A 126 2.86 -42.76 -32.76
C ALA A 126 1.81 -41.99 -31.95
N LEU A 127 2.23 -40.91 -31.27
CA LEU A 127 1.34 -40.08 -30.47
C LEU A 127 0.38 -39.27 -31.36
N GLN A 128 0.86 -38.70 -32.47
CA GLN A 128 -0.03 -38.01 -33.40
C GLN A 128 -1.09 -38.95 -33.98
N ALA A 129 -0.71 -40.18 -34.36
CA ALA A 129 -1.67 -41.19 -34.83
C ALA A 129 -2.75 -41.52 -33.80
N ALA A 130 -2.38 -41.59 -32.51
CA ALA A 130 -3.33 -41.78 -31.41
C ALA A 130 -4.29 -40.60 -31.25
N LEU A 131 -3.78 -39.37 -31.37
CA LEU A 131 -4.58 -38.13 -31.31
C LEU A 131 -5.54 -38.02 -32.51
N ASP A 132 -5.08 -38.34 -33.72
CA ASP A 132 -5.90 -38.31 -34.93
C ASP A 132 -7.01 -39.38 -34.87
N ALA A 133 -6.68 -40.59 -34.39
CA ALA A 133 -7.67 -41.64 -34.15
C ALA A 133 -8.72 -41.22 -33.09
N ALA A 134 -8.34 -40.39 -32.13
CA ALA A 134 -9.23 -39.89 -31.10
C ALA A 134 -10.20 -38.83 -31.61
N LYS A 135 -9.74 -37.97 -32.52
CA LYS A 135 -10.54 -36.94 -33.22
C LYS A 135 -11.69 -37.55 -34.01
N ASP A 136 -11.42 -38.64 -34.72
CA ASP A 136 -12.38 -39.27 -35.63
C ASP A 136 -13.35 -40.23 -34.93
N ASN A 137 -13.26 -40.39 -33.60
CA ASN A 137 -14.13 -41.27 -32.86
C ASN A 137 -15.53 -40.62 -32.65
N PRO A 138 -16.61 -41.25 -33.14
CA PRO A 138 -17.96 -40.69 -33.10
C PRO A 138 -18.54 -40.48 -31.69
N LEU A 139 -17.92 -41.05 -30.64
CA LEU A 139 -18.39 -40.93 -29.26
C LEU A 139 -18.06 -39.59 -28.56
N LYS A 140 -17.38 -38.65 -29.24
CA LYS A 140 -17.05 -37.26 -28.81
C LYS A 140 -16.63 -37.13 -27.32
N ARG A 141 -15.34 -36.82 -27.08
CA ARG A 141 -14.56 -36.79 -25.80
C ARG A 141 -13.68 -38.02 -25.59
N THR A 142 -12.90 -38.34 -26.62
CA THR A 142 -12.00 -39.49 -26.60
C THR A 142 -10.75 -39.17 -25.80
N ASN A 143 -10.40 -40.05 -24.86
CA ASN A 143 -9.19 -39.93 -24.07
C ASN A 143 -8.02 -40.64 -24.77
N VAL A 144 -6.89 -39.96 -24.88
CA VAL A 144 -5.60 -40.52 -25.31
C VAL A 144 -4.70 -40.67 -24.10
N TYR A 145 -4.42 -41.92 -23.76
CA TYR A 145 -3.60 -42.32 -22.62
C TYR A 145 -2.14 -42.56 -23.03
N CYS A 146 -1.23 -41.91 -22.33
CA CYS A 146 0.21 -42.14 -22.45
C CYS A 146 0.72 -42.80 -21.16
N PRO A 147 0.99 -44.12 -21.14
CA PRO A 147 1.54 -44.81 -19.97
C PRO A 147 2.85 -44.21 -19.43
N ALA A 148 3.21 -44.58 -18.20
CA ALA A 148 4.45 -44.15 -17.57
C ALA A 148 5.70 -44.58 -18.38
N GLN A 149 6.31 -43.63 -19.08
CA GLN A 149 7.61 -43.74 -19.74
C GLN A 149 8.07 -42.37 -20.27
N GLN A 150 9.24 -42.34 -20.91
CA GLN A 150 9.74 -41.18 -21.63
C GLN A 150 9.42 -41.31 -23.12
N TYR A 151 8.83 -40.26 -23.67
CA TYR A 151 8.46 -40.10 -25.06
C TYR A 151 9.29 -38.96 -25.64
N LEU A 152 10.22 -39.26 -26.55
CA LEU A 152 10.92 -38.24 -27.30
C LEU A 152 9.95 -37.67 -28.36
N ILE A 153 9.65 -36.36 -28.30
CA ILE A 153 8.64 -35.69 -29.11
C ILE A 153 9.24 -34.45 -29.78
N ASP A 154 9.02 -34.31 -31.09
CA ASP A 154 9.31 -33.06 -31.80
C ASP A 154 8.18 -32.05 -31.58
N GLN A 155 6.99 -32.35 -32.08
CA GLN A 155 5.76 -31.59 -31.90
C GLN A 155 4.56 -32.50 -32.15
N VAL A 156 3.59 -32.49 -31.24
CA VAL A 156 2.28 -33.10 -31.47
C VAL A 156 1.18 -32.06 -31.38
N VAL A 157 0.09 -32.28 -32.10
CA VAL A 157 -1.06 -31.38 -32.18
C VAL A 157 -2.28 -32.08 -31.60
N VAL A 158 -2.82 -31.54 -30.52
CA VAL A 158 -4.00 -32.08 -29.83
C VAL A 158 -5.27 -31.48 -30.45
N PRO A 159 -6.15 -32.30 -31.06
CA PRO A 159 -7.39 -31.82 -31.66
C PRO A 159 -8.42 -31.33 -30.63
N THR A 160 -9.37 -30.51 -31.09
CA THR A 160 -10.53 -30.11 -30.31
C THR A 160 -11.36 -31.32 -29.85
N GLY A 161 -11.77 -31.31 -28.59
CA GLY A 161 -12.55 -32.38 -27.97
C GLY A 161 -11.76 -33.62 -27.57
N VAL A 162 -10.44 -33.65 -27.78
CA VAL A 162 -9.56 -34.75 -27.37
C VAL A 162 -8.90 -34.43 -26.03
N ASN A 163 -8.95 -35.39 -25.10
CA ASN A 163 -8.24 -35.28 -23.83
C ASN A 163 -6.93 -36.06 -23.93
N LEU A 164 -5.81 -35.43 -23.60
CA LEU A 164 -4.50 -36.09 -23.52
C LEU A 164 -4.11 -36.23 -22.05
N PHE A 165 -3.82 -37.45 -21.62
CA PHE A 165 -3.44 -37.71 -20.24
C PHE A 165 -2.37 -38.77 -20.07
N GLY A 166 -1.62 -38.66 -18.99
CA GLY A 166 -0.58 -39.61 -18.62
C GLY A 166 -0.82 -40.32 -17.29
N ASP A 167 0.25 -40.92 -16.79
CA ASP A 167 0.33 -41.71 -15.57
C ASP A 167 1.13 -40.96 -14.49
N GLY A 168 0.75 -39.71 -14.27
CA GLY A 168 1.30 -38.82 -13.23
C GLY A 168 2.38 -37.85 -13.73
N ALA A 169 2.70 -36.89 -12.87
CA ALA A 169 3.72 -35.87 -13.14
C ALA A 169 4.83 -35.94 -12.08
N LEU A 170 6.09 -36.08 -12.52
CA LEU A 170 7.26 -36.17 -11.66
C LEU A 170 8.41 -35.31 -12.17
N GLU A 171 9.09 -34.63 -11.25
CA GLU A 171 10.24 -33.75 -11.53
C GLU A 171 11.52 -34.52 -11.90
N ARG A 172 11.68 -35.74 -11.36
CA ARG A 172 12.88 -36.56 -11.53
C ARG A 172 13.00 -37.09 -12.95
N GLY A 173 14.13 -37.66 -13.33
CA GLY A 173 14.32 -38.32 -14.64
C GLY A 173 13.78 -39.75 -14.72
N ASP A 174 13.09 -40.26 -13.69
CA ASP A 174 12.61 -41.65 -13.63
C ASP A 174 11.56 -41.98 -14.71
N ARG A 175 11.31 -43.27 -14.95
CA ARG A 175 10.25 -43.73 -15.86
C ARG A 175 8.92 -44.00 -15.15
N ALA A 176 8.81 -43.61 -13.88
CA ALA A 176 7.64 -43.84 -13.03
C ALA A 176 6.44 -42.92 -13.36
N SER A 177 6.58 -42.04 -14.36
CA SER A 177 5.50 -41.17 -14.84
C SER A 177 5.67 -40.88 -16.33
N THR A 178 4.62 -40.33 -16.93
CA THR A 178 4.60 -39.96 -18.35
C THR A 178 5.40 -38.69 -18.59
N LYS A 179 6.37 -38.73 -19.51
CA LYS A 179 7.27 -37.61 -19.80
C LYS A 179 7.42 -37.38 -21.29
N PHE A 180 7.04 -36.19 -21.75
CA PHE A 180 7.34 -35.75 -23.11
C PHE A 180 8.67 -34.99 -23.09
N VAL A 181 9.67 -35.52 -23.78
CA VAL A 181 11.01 -34.95 -23.88
C VAL A 181 11.12 -34.22 -25.21
N GLN A 182 11.34 -32.91 -25.18
CA GLN A 182 11.47 -32.09 -26.37
C GLN A 182 12.69 -32.52 -27.20
N ASN A 183 12.48 -32.80 -28.48
CA ASN A 183 13.53 -33.24 -29.39
C ASN A 183 13.98 -32.15 -30.39
N SER A 184 13.06 -31.27 -30.78
CA SER A 184 13.27 -30.22 -31.79
C SER A 184 13.09 -28.79 -31.21
N ALA A 185 13.39 -27.78 -32.02
CA ALA A 185 13.25 -26.35 -31.72
C ALA A 185 11.80 -25.84 -31.84
N MET A 186 10.83 -26.70 -31.53
CA MET A 186 9.39 -26.45 -31.69
C MET A 186 8.68 -26.59 -30.35
N ASP A 187 7.43 -26.12 -30.29
CA ASP A 187 6.57 -26.38 -29.13
C ASP A 187 6.28 -27.88 -29.05
N VAL A 188 6.39 -28.47 -27.85
CA VAL A 188 6.20 -29.92 -27.66
C VAL A 188 4.75 -30.31 -27.95
N ILE A 189 3.81 -29.52 -27.43
CA ILE A 189 2.37 -29.70 -27.66
C ILE A 189 1.80 -28.41 -28.26
N ARG A 190 1.10 -28.58 -29.38
CA ARG A 190 0.25 -27.58 -30.02
C ARG A 190 -1.21 -28.02 -30.00
N ILE A 191 -2.10 -27.09 -30.32
CA ILE A 191 -3.54 -27.28 -30.19
C ILE A 191 -4.20 -27.01 -31.55
N ASP A 192 -5.04 -27.94 -32.01
CA ASP A 192 -5.88 -27.75 -33.20
C ASP A 192 -7.31 -27.38 -32.78
N GLY A 193 -7.60 -26.09 -32.78
CA GLY A 193 -8.93 -25.53 -32.49
C GLY A 193 -9.91 -25.72 -33.66
N ASP A 194 -11.20 -25.80 -33.38
CA ASP A 194 -12.25 -25.69 -34.40
C ASP A 194 -12.42 -24.22 -34.81
N VAL A 195 -12.46 -23.94 -36.12
CA VAL A 195 -12.75 -22.58 -36.61
C VAL A 195 -14.25 -22.32 -36.45
N ASP A 196 -14.61 -21.32 -35.65
CA ASP A 196 -15.92 -20.71 -35.74
C ASP A 196 -16.04 -19.94 -37.05
N THR A 197 -16.89 -20.44 -37.94
CA THR A 197 -17.08 -19.88 -39.29
C THR A 197 -17.65 -18.46 -39.27
N SER A 198 -18.27 -18.03 -38.16
CA SER A 198 -18.85 -16.68 -38.03
C SER A 198 -17.82 -15.62 -37.61
N SER A 199 -16.90 -15.97 -36.71
CA SER A 199 -15.87 -15.04 -36.21
C SER A 199 -14.48 -15.25 -36.81
N GLY A 200 -14.26 -16.37 -37.53
CA GLY A 200 -12.96 -16.80 -38.04
C GLY A 200 -11.98 -17.24 -36.94
N ARG A 201 -12.42 -17.26 -35.67
CA ARG A 201 -11.58 -17.61 -34.52
C ARG A 201 -11.50 -19.12 -34.35
N ALA A 202 -10.33 -19.59 -33.93
CA ALA A 202 -10.12 -20.98 -33.57
C ALA A 202 -10.36 -21.17 -32.08
N TYR A 203 -11.26 -22.07 -31.72
CA TYR A 203 -11.53 -22.39 -30.32
C TYR A 203 -11.22 -23.83 -29.99
N TRP A 204 -10.77 -24.08 -28.76
CA TRP A 204 -10.47 -25.44 -28.31
C TRP A 204 -11.12 -25.73 -26.97
N PHE A 205 -11.64 -26.94 -26.82
CA PHE A 205 -12.08 -27.49 -25.54
C PHE A 205 -11.52 -28.89 -25.38
N GLY A 206 -11.05 -29.22 -24.17
CA GLY A 206 -10.46 -30.52 -23.87
C GLY A 206 -9.67 -30.49 -22.57
N LYS A 207 -8.99 -31.58 -22.25
CA LYS A 207 -8.20 -31.70 -21.02
C LYS A 207 -6.78 -32.16 -21.28
N LEU A 208 -5.82 -31.53 -20.62
CA LEU A 208 -4.41 -31.93 -20.61
C LEU A 208 -4.00 -32.22 -19.17
N TYR A 209 -3.60 -33.44 -18.85
CA TYR A 209 -3.32 -33.78 -17.45
C TYR A 209 -2.44 -34.98 -17.13
N ASN A 210 -1.88 -35.00 -15.92
CA ASN A 210 -1.12 -36.13 -15.37
C ASN A 210 0.13 -36.51 -16.19
N PHE A 211 0.94 -35.54 -16.61
CA PHE A 211 2.22 -35.81 -17.28
C PHE A 211 3.24 -34.71 -17.02
N SER A 212 4.48 -34.92 -17.44
CA SER A 212 5.52 -33.91 -17.40
C SER A 212 6.09 -33.62 -18.79
N ILE A 213 6.56 -32.39 -19.00
CA ILE A 213 7.27 -31.98 -20.20
C ILE A 213 8.68 -31.56 -19.81
N MET A 214 9.67 -32.23 -20.41
CA MET A 214 11.09 -31.95 -20.24
C MET A 214 11.59 -31.24 -21.49
N GLY A 215 11.78 -29.93 -21.39
CA GLY A 215 12.34 -29.10 -22.45
C GLY A 215 13.81 -29.41 -22.72
N LYS A 216 14.28 -28.93 -23.88
CA LYS A 216 15.65 -29.06 -24.35
C LYS A 216 16.28 -27.67 -24.38
N PRO A 217 17.09 -27.29 -23.38
CA PRO A 217 17.69 -25.95 -23.31
C PRO A 217 18.47 -25.51 -24.54
N SER A 218 19.09 -26.48 -25.23
CA SER A 218 19.86 -26.22 -26.45
C SER A 218 19.00 -26.02 -27.71
N ALA A 219 17.67 -26.17 -27.65
CA ALA A 219 16.80 -26.11 -28.81
C ALA A 219 16.52 -24.68 -29.31
N GLY A 220 16.94 -23.64 -28.58
CA GLY A 220 16.81 -22.23 -28.99
C GLY A 220 15.40 -21.63 -28.89
N SER A 221 14.35 -22.42 -29.15
CA SER A 221 12.94 -22.02 -29.06
C SER A 221 12.00 -23.17 -28.66
N GLY A 222 10.78 -22.83 -28.27
CA GLY A 222 9.68 -23.77 -28.03
C GLY A 222 9.10 -23.64 -26.63
N TYR A 223 7.77 -23.60 -26.56
CA TYR A 223 7.01 -23.76 -25.33
C TYR A 223 6.77 -25.24 -25.02
N GLY A 224 6.48 -25.56 -23.76
CA GLY A 224 5.99 -26.90 -23.43
C GLY A 224 4.61 -27.14 -24.07
N ILE A 225 3.70 -26.18 -23.88
CA ILE A 225 2.38 -26.20 -24.51
C ILE A 225 2.14 -24.82 -25.13
N SER A 226 1.74 -24.76 -26.39
CA SER A 226 1.32 -23.52 -27.03
C SER A 226 -0.09 -23.67 -27.61
N PHE A 227 -0.99 -22.75 -27.27
CA PHE A 227 -2.32 -22.65 -27.86
C PHE A 227 -2.24 -22.00 -29.25
N ARG A 228 -1.52 -22.70 -30.13
CA ARG A 228 -1.35 -22.40 -31.55
C ARG A 228 -1.58 -23.67 -32.35
N ARG A 229 -2.11 -23.51 -33.56
CA ARG A 229 -2.16 -24.59 -34.55
C ARG A 229 -0.76 -24.91 -35.08
N ALA A 230 -0.66 -26.00 -35.84
CA ALA A 230 0.58 -26.41 -36.51
C ALA A 230 1.21 -25.29 -37.36
N ASP A 231 0.39 -24.45 -37.99
CA ASP A 231 0.83 -23.29 -38.81
C ASP A 231 1.21 -22.04 -37.99
N GLY A 232 1.03 -22.06 -36.66
CA GLY A 232 1.32 -20.96 -35.76
C GLY A 232 0.14 -20.00 -35.49
N THR A 233 -1.00 -20.19 -36.16
CA THR A 233 -2.22 -19.41 -35.90
C THR A 233 -2.71 -19.62 -34.47
N THR A 234 -3.23 -18.56 -33.84
CA THR A 234 -3.61 -18.58 -32.43
C THR A 234 -4.92 -19.34 -32.21
N VAL A 235 -4.99 -20.08 -31.10
CA VAL A 235 -6.19 -20.80 -30.66
C VAL A 235 -6.60 -20.25 -29.30
N THR A 236 -7.89 -19.98 -29.13
CA THR A 236 -8.47 -19.56 -27.86
C THR A 236 -9.04 -20.79 -27.13
N PRO A 237 -8.50 -21.21 -25.98
CA PRO A 237 -9.20 -22.19 -25.16
C PRO A 237 -10.56 -21.64 -24.72
N GLN A 238 -11.58 -22.48 -24.78
CA GLN A 238 -12.94 -22.17 -24.34
C GLN A 238 -13.50 -23.29 -23.47
N ASP A 239 -14.67 -23.04 -22.89
CA ASP A 239 -15.61 -24.01 -22.29
C ASP A 239 -15.06 -25.41 -22.00
N LEU A 240 -15.00 -25.80 -20.72
CA LEU A 240 -14.49 -27.09 -20.25
C LEU A 240 -12.98 -27.34 -20.45
N THR A 241 -12.23 -26.35 -20.97
CA THR A 241 -10.77 -26.43 -21.01
C THR A 241 -10.19 -26.54 -19.59
N HIS A 242 -9.46 -27.62 -19.36
CA HIS A 242 -8.84 -27.90 -18.06
C HIS A 242 -7.41 -28.43 -18.23
N ILE A 243 -6.46 -27.74 -17.64
CA ILE A 243 -5.05 -28.15 -17.60
C ILE A 243 -4.70 -28.46 -16.14
N HIS A 244 -4.37 -29.71 -15.82
CA HIS A 244 -4.14 -30.08 -14.42
C HIS A 244 -3.05 -31.11 -14.17
N ASN A 245 -2.38 -31.00 -13.02
CA ASN A 245 -1.34 -31.93 -12.59
C ASN A 245 -0.24 -32.13 -13.67
N ILE A 246 0.37 -31.02 -14.11
CA ILE A 246 1.43 -30.99 -15.11
C ILE A 246 2.68 -30.35 -14.53
N ILE A 247 3.84 -30.92 -14.86
CA ILE A 247 5.15 -30.31 -14.57
C ILE A 247 5.82 -29.98 -15.90
N ILE A 248 6.23 -28.72 -16.11
CA ILE A 248 7.00 -28.31 -17.30
C ILE A 248 8.34 -27.75 -16.85
N ARG A 249 9.42 -28.20 -17.48
CA ARG A 249 10.78 -27.84 -17.11
C ARG A 249 11.63 -27.45 -18.30
N ALA A 250 12.48 -26.43 -18.12
CA ALA A 250 13.63 -26.13 -18.99
C ALA A 250 13.29 -25.97 -20.48
N THR A 251 12.11 -25.40 -20.77
CA THR A 251 11.68 -25.05 -22.12
C THR A 251 12.24 -23.69 -22.53
N PRO A 252 12.74 -23.54 -23.77
CA PRO A 252 13.42 -22.31 -24.21
C PRO A 252 12.54 -21.05 -24.29
N SER A 253 11.24 -21.17 -24.55
CA SER A 253 10.36 -20.00 -24.70
C SER A 253 9.43 -19.76 -23.52
N GLY A 254 9.14 -20.79 -22.72
CA GLY A 254 8.22 -20.72 -21.57
C GLY A 254 7.48 -22.03 -21.34
N GLY A 255 6.68 -22.11 -20.27
CA GLY A 255 5.91 -23.32 -19.95
C GLY A 255 4.68 -23.49 -20.84
N ILE A 256 3.66 -22.65 -20.63
CA ILE A 256 2.41 -22.64 -21.39
C ILE A 256 2.17 -21.25 -21.99
N GLU A 257 1.89 -21.19 -23.28
CA GLU A 257 1.50 -19.97 -23.99
C GLU A 257 0.01 -19.97 -24.31
N PHE A 258 -0.70 -18.93 -23.85
CA PHE A 258 -2.05 -18.56 -24.27
C PHE A 258 -1.95 -17.26 -25.06
N PRO A 259 -1.78 -17.32 -26.40
CA PRO A 259 -1.49 -16.12 -27.18
C PRO A 259 -2.73 -15.26 -27.44
N ASP A 260 -3.95 -15.79 -27.23
CA ASP A 260 -5.20 -15.09 -27.53
C ASP A 260 -6.31 -15.26 -26.48
N GLY A 261 -5.94 -15.17 -25.21
CA GLY A 261 -6.88 -15.19 -24.09
C GLY A 261 -7.53 -16.55 -23.86
N ALA A 262 -8.71 -16.55 -23.21
CA ALA A 262 -9.45 -17.77 -22.87
C ALA A 262 -10.89 -17.51 -22.39
N LEU A 263 -11.84 -18.38 -22.74
CA LEU A 263 -13.27 -18.13 -22.56
C LEU A 263 -14.09 -19.38 -22.11
N PRO A 264 -14.18 -19.74 -20.81
CA PRO A 264 -13.26 -19.54 -19.69
C PRO A 264 -12.09 -20.56 -19.67
N LEU A 265 -11.20 -20.47 -18.67
CA LEU A 265 -10.04 -21.36 -18.49
C LEU A 265 -9.83 -21.73 -17.02
N THR A 266 -9.51 -23.01 -16.77
CA THR A 266 -8.95 -23.47 -15.49
C THR A 266 -7.59 -24.13 -15.70
N VAL A 267 -6.58 -23.60 -15.03
CA VAL A 267 -5.26 -24.21 -14.88
C VAL A 267 -5.08 -24.54 -13.39
N ASP A 268 -4.91 -25.81 -13.05
CA ASP A 268 -4.72 -26.22 -11.67
C ASP A 268 -3.50 -27.13 -11.43
N THR A 269 -2.91 -27.07 -10.23
CA THR A 269 -1.88 -28.02 -9.78
C THR A 269 -0.75 -28.18 -10.80
N VAL A 270 -0.23 -27.07 -11.32
CA VAL A 270 0.85 -27.06 -12.30
C VAL A 270 2.15 -26.56 -11.68
N LYS A 271 3.28 -27.10 -12.15
CA LYS A 271 4.60 -26.67 -11.72
C LYS A 271 5.51 -26.31 -12.90
N PHE A 272 6.20 -25.18 -12.80
CA PHE A 272 7.13 -24.68 -13.82
C PHE A 272 8.54 -24.53 -13.25
N LEU A 273 9.52 -25.16 -13.89
CA LEU A 273 10.89 -25.21 -13.40
C LEU A 273 11.88 -24.74 -14.47
N TRP A 274 12.61 -23.65 -14.19
CA TRP A 274 13.74 -23.22 -15.01
C TRP A 274 13.41 -22.96 -16.48
N CYS A 275 12.20 -22.52 -16.82
CA CYS A 275 11.89 -22.09 -18.19
C CYS A 275 12.65 -20.79 -18.51
N ASN A 276 13.13 -20.63 -19.75
CA ASN A 276 13.80 -19.40 -20.20
C ASN A 276 12.83 -18.31 -20.68
N GLY A 277 11.53 -18.56 -20.51
CA GLY A 277 10.48 -17.56 -20.47
C GLY A 277 9.51 -17.87 -19.33
N PRO A 278 8.33 -17.22 -19.29
CA PRO A 278 7.42 -17.37 -18.17
C PRO A 278 6.94 -18.81 -18.00
N GLY A 279 6.57 -19.19 -16.78
CA GLY A 279 5.86 -20.45 -16.56
C GLY A 279 4.55 -20.49 -17.36
N ILE A 280 3.76 -19.43 -17.26
CA ILE A 280 2.56 -19.18 -18.05
C ILE A 280 2.67 -17.80 -18.70
N ASP A 281 2.56 -17.72 -20.02
CA ASP A 281 2.42 -16.46 -20.76
C ASP A 281 0.98 -16.34 -21.28
N PHE A 282 0.21 -15.44 -20.71
CA PHE A 282 -1.21 -15.22 -21.03
C PHE A 282 -1.37 -13.83 -21.68
N ALA A 283 -1.65 -13.81 -22.97
CA ALA A 283 -1.81 -12.59 -23.74
C ALA A 283 -3.16 -12.57 -24.46
N VAL A 284 -3.65 -11.37 -24.76
CA VAL A 284 -4.80 -11.18 -25.67
C VAL A 284 -4.37 -10.32 -26.86
N THR A 285 -4.87 -10.65 -28.05
CA THR A 285 -4.58 -9.85 -29.27
C THR A 285 -5.65 -8.81 -29.58
N GLY A 286 -6.66 -8.67 -28.73
CA GLY A 286 -7.75 -7.69 -28.87
C GLY A 286 -8.68 -7.68 -27.67
N ALA A 287 -9.66 -6.78 -27.69
CA ALA A 287 -10.61 -6.61 -26.60
C ALA A 287 -11.58 -7.80 -26.48
N ASN A 288 -12.10 -8.03 -25.26
CA ASN A 288 -13.11 -9.04 -24.91
C ASN A 288 -12.68 -10.49 -25.21
N LYS A 289 -11.39 -10.79 -25.15
CA LYS A 289 -10.86 -12.13 -25.48
C LYS A 289 -10.56 -13.02 -24.28
N PHE A 290 -10.92 -12.59 -23.07
CA PHE A 290 -10.80 -13.44 -21.89
C PHE A 290 -11.97 -13.26 -20.93
N GLN A 291 -12.40 -14.35 -20.29
CA GLN A 291 -13.53 -14.38 -19.35
C GLN A 291 -13.27 -15.42 -18.26
N SER A 292 -13.46 -15.05 -16.99
CA SER A 292 -13.40 -15.98 -15.84
C SER A 292 -12.25 -17.00 -15.86
N CYS A 293 -10.99 -16.52 -15.87
CA CYS A 293 -9.82 -17.39 -15.87
C CYS A 293 -9.35 -17.71 -14.43
N LEU A 294 -9.16 -18.99 -14.12
CA LEU A 294 -8.69 -19.48 -12.83
C LEU A 294 -7.31 -20.15 -12.95
N PHE A 295 -6.39 -19.71 -12.09
CA PHE A 295 -5.06 -20.28 -11.91
C PHE A 295 -4.90 -20.74 -10.46
N ALA A 296 -5.03 -22.04 -10.20
CA ALA A 296 -5.06 -22.60 -8.86
C ALA A 296 -3.87 -23.54 -8.58
N GLY A 297 -3.21 -23.44 -7.44
CA GLY A 297 -2.09 -24.34 -7.10
C GLY A 297 -0.92 -24.24 -8.08
N VAL A 298 -0.68 -23.05 -8.64
CA VAL A 298 0.44 -22.81 -9.56
C VAL A 298 1.72 -22.65 -8.75
N SER A 299 2.72 -23.46 -9.07
CA SER A 299 4.04 -23.45 -8.43
C SER A 299 5.14 -23.22 -9.47
N GLY A 300 6.21 -22.54 -9.11
CA GLY A 300 7.39 -22.58 -9.96
C GLY A 300 8.62 -21.90 -9.41
N ASP A 301 9.76 -22.30 -9.98
CA ASP A 301 11.08 -21.95 -9.49
C ASP A 301 11.97 -21.52 -10.68
N GLY A 302 12.55 -20.32 -10.59
CA GLY A 302 13.59 -19.85 -11.53
C GLY A 302 13.15 -19.70 -12.99
N ASN A 303 11.88 -19.35 -13.25
CA ASN A 303 11.41 -19.04 -14.61
C ASN A 303 11.73 -17.60 -15.01
N ASN A 304 12.18 -17.38 -16.24
CA ASN A 304 12.51 -16.05 -16.74
C ASN A 304 11.23 -15.25 -17.06
N GLY A 305 11.20 -13.95 -16.77
CA GLY A 305 10.03 -13.10 -17.08
C GLY A 305 8.78 -13.35 -16.22
N GLY A 306 8.88 -14.19 -15.18
CA GLY A 306 7.84 -14.42 -14.16
C GLY A 306 7.31 -15.85 -14.13
N LEU A 307 6.59 -16.20 -13.07
CA LEU A 307 5.86 -17.48 -13.01
C LEU A 307 4.62 -17.40 -13.90
N ILE A 308 3.85 -16.32 -13.77
CA ILE A 308 2.70 -16.02 -14.61
C ILE A 308 2.84 -14.59 -15.14
N ARG A 309 2.74 -14.44 -16.45
CA ARG A 309 2.76 -13.16 -17.13
C ARG A 309 1.43 -12.93 -17.85
N PHE A 310 0.84 -11.76 -17.64
CA PHE A 310 -0.38 -11.31 -18.29
C PHE A 310 -0.07 -10.12 -19.20
N LYS A 311 -0.59 -10.11 -20.43
CA LYS A 311 -0.33 -9.04 -21.41
C LYS A 311 -1.58 -8.55 -22.14
N ASN A 312 -1.75 -7.22 -22.19
CA ASN A 312 -2.80 -6.53 -22.95
C ASN A 312 -4.23 -6.84 -22.50
N LEU A 313 -4.44 -7.36 -21.29
CA LEU A 313 -5.78 -7.63 -20.78
C LEU A 313 -6.55 -6.32 -20.59
N ASP A 314 -7.87 -6.41 -20.75
CA ASP A 314 -8.80 -5.29 -20.57
C ASP A 314 -9.68 -5.47 -19.32
N ALA A 315 -10.64 -4.57 -19.13
CA ALA A 315 -11.53 -4.56 -17.97
C ALA A 315 -12.74 -5.52 -18.07
N GLN A 316 -12.87 -6.27 -19.19
CA GLN A 316 -14.09 -7.01 -19.53
C GLN A 316 -14.02 -8.49 -19.13
N GLY A 317 -12.82 -9.01 -18.88
CA GLY A 317 -12.62 -10.32 -18.28
C GLY A 317 -12.28 -10.26 -16.79
N SER A 318 -11.96 -11.41 -16.21
CA SER A 318 -11.51 -11.50 -14.82
C SER A 318 -10.48 -12.61 -14.64
N ILE A 319 -9.51 -12.37 -13.77
CA ILE A 319 -8.46 -13.32 -13.40
C ILE A 319 -8.56 -13.65 -11.92
N THR A 320 -8.53 -14.93 -11.58
CA THR A 320 -8.40 -15.41 -10.20
C THR A 320 -7.15 -16.28 -10.06
N ILE A 321 -6.29 -15.94 -9.11
CA ILE A 321 -5.10 -16.70 -8.75
C ILE A 321 -5.31 -17.23 -7.33
N LEU A 322 -5.22 -18.55 -7.16
CA LEU A 322 -5.43 -19.23 -5.88
C LEU A 322 -4.21 -20.09 -5.53
N ASN A 323 -3.66 -19.94 -4.34
CA ASN A 323 -2.55 -20.75 -3.80
C ASN A 323 -1.33 -20.81 -4.73
N LEU A 324 -0.73 -19.66 -5.01
CA LEU A 324 0.49 -19.55 -5.80
C LEU A 324 1.74 -19.74 -4.92
N LYS A 325 2.70 -20.57 -5.38
CA LYS A 325 4.05 -20.66 -4.79
C LYS A 325 5.09 -20.26 -5.83
N SER A 326 5.98 -19.38 -5.44
CA SER A 326 7.05 -18.88 -6.30
C SER A 326 8.39 -18.85 -5.58
N GLU A 327 9.43 -19.25 -6.28
CA GLU A 327 10.80 -19.19 -5.78
C GLU A 327 11.73 -18.54 -6.80
N GLN A 328 12.37 -17.45 -6.40
CA GLN A 328 13.50 -16.90 -7.12
C GLN A 328 14.69 -17.86 -6.94
N ARG A 329 15.20 -18.37 -8.06
CA ARG A 329 16.22 -19.43 -8.06
C ARG A 329 17.17 -19.26 -9.23
N ILE A 330 18.39 -19.81 -9.07
CA ILE A 330 19.33 -19.94 -10.18
C ILE A 330 18.73 -20.82 -11.26
N ASN A 331 18.75 -20.32 -12.49
CA ASN A 331 18.47 -21.13 -13.66
C ASN A 331 19.78 -21.61 -14.30
N SER A 332 20.17 -22.84 -13.99
CA SER A 332 21.42 -23.42 -14.48
C SER A 332 21.38 -23.82 -15.95
N HIS A 333 20.19 -23.92 -16.54
CA HIS A 333 20.03 -24.23 -17.95
C HIS A 333 20.28 -23.01 -18.85
N TYR A 334 20.15 -21.79 -18.32
CA TYR A 334 20.19 -20.55 -19.08
C TYR A 334 21.03 -19.47 -18.38
N GLY A 335 22.33 -19.75 -18.22
CA GLY A 335 23.32 -18.74 -17.81
C GLY A 335 23.63 -18.67 -16.31
N ASN A 336 23.12 -19.59 -15.48
CA ASN A 336 23.36 -19.61 -14.02
C ASN A 336 23.02 -18.28 -13.31
N VAL A 337 22.02 -17.55 -13.82
CA VAL A 337 21.55 -16.30 -13.21
C VAL A 337 20.31 -16.52 -12.34
N GLY A 338 20.13 -15.68 -11.34
CA GLY A 338 18.89 -15.62 -10.57
C GLY A 338 17.73 -15.21 -11.48
N MET A 339 16.67 -16.01 -11.50
CA MET A 339 15.47 -15.76 -12.30
C MET A 339 14.21 -15.78 -11.42
N GLN A 340 13.10 -15.28 -11.96
CA GLN A 340 11.81 -15.16 -11.28
C GLN A 340 11.81 -14.16 -10.12
N ASN A 341 12.40 -12.98 -10.33
CA ASN A 341 12.39 -11.89 -9.34
C ASN A 341 10.98 -11.44 -8.98
N ASN A 342 10.03 -11.53 -9.92
CA ASN A 342 8.63 -11.23 -9.68
C ASN A 342 7.79 -12.41 -10.19
N PRO A 343 6.99 -13.07 -9.34
CA PRO A 343 6.15 -14.17 -9.80
C PRO A 343 5.06 -13.77 -10.76
N ILE A 344 4.38 -12.65 -10.50
CA ILE A 344 3.24 -12.20 -11.28
C ILE A 344 3.64 -10.93 -12.01
N VAL A 345 3.54 -10.94 -13.33
CA VAL A 345 3.87 -9.79 -14.18
C VAL A 345 2.65 -9.38 -14.96
N PHE A 346 2.23 -8.13 -14.84
CA PHE A 346 1.18 -7.52 -15.65
C PHE A 346 1.80 -6.54 -16.61
N ASP A 347 1.58 -6.73 -17.91
CA ASP A 347 2.05 -5.83 -18.95
C ASP A 347 0.86 -5.23 -19.68
N ASN A 348 0.68 -3.91 -19.58
CA ASN A 348 -0.40 -3.18 -20.26
C ASN A 348 -1.81 -3.77 -19.99
N CYS A 349 -2.13 -4.11 -18.74
CA CYS A 349 -3.39 -4.75 -18.36
C CYS A 349 -4.39 -3.73 -17.80
N THR A 350 -4.90 -2.83 -18.65
CA THR A 350 -5.66 -1.65 -18.20
C THR A 350 -7.02 -2.03 -17.62
N GLY A 351 -7.21 -1.74 -16.34
CA GLY A 351 -8.48 -1.91 -15.64
C GLY A 351 -8.87 -3.37 -15.37
N THR A 352 -7.99 -4.33 -15.70
CA THR A 352 -8.27 -5.76 -15.56
C THR A 352 -8.54 -6.16 -14.11
N PRO A 353 -9.73 -6.69 -13.80
CA PRO A 353 -10.04 -7.25 -12.49
C PRO A 353 -9.20 -8.50 -12.21
N VAL A 354 -8.40 -8.45 -11.14
CA VAL A 354 -7.60 -9.59 -10.68
C VAL A 354 -7.79 -9.81 -9.19
N THR A 355 -8.01 -11.06 -8.82
CA THR A 355 -8.06 -11.50 -7.42
C THR A 355 -6.95 -12.50 -7.13
N ILE A 356 -6.16 -12.24 -6.10
CA ILE A 356 -5.06 -13.12 -5.63
C ILE A 356 -5.38 -13.62 -4.22
N LEU A 357 -5.57 -14.92 -4.06
CA LEU A 357 -5.90 -15.56 -2.79
C LEU A 357 -4.84 -16.59 -2.45
N GLY A 358 -3.99 -16.30 -1.46
CA GLY A 358 -2.89 -17.18 -1.11
C GLY A 358 -1.77 -17.10 -2.15
N ALA A 359 -0.71 -16.36 -1.83
CA ALA A 359 0.50 -16.35 -2.64
C ALA A 359 1.74 -16.31 -1.75
N SER A 360 2.75 -17.10 -2.08
CA SER A 360 4.02 -17.10 -1.38
C SER A 360 5.16 -16.89 -2.36
N HIS A 361 6.05 -15.94 -2.04
CA HIS A 361 7.28 -15.73 -2.78
C HIS A 361 8.48 -15.84 -1.87
N ILE A 362 9.43 -16.69 -2.26
CA ILE A 362 10.65 -16.97 -1.51
C ILE A 362 11.86 -16.88 -2.46
N CYS A 363 13.07 -16.91 -1.89
CA CYS A 363 14.31 -16.95 -2.67
C CYS A 363 15.23 -18.08 -2.16
N SER A 364 15.82 -18.85 -3.06
CA SER A 364 16.93 -19.78 -2.77
C SER A 364 18.18 -19.48 -3.57
N TRP A 365 18.20 -18.36 -4.28
CA TRP A 365 19.39 -17.88 -4.95
C TRP A 365 20.39 -17.36 -3.91
N VAL A 366 21.61 -17.91 -3.97
CA VAL A 366 22.74 -17.54 -3.13
C VAL A 366 23.62 -16.53 -3.87
N TYR A 367 24.14 -15.53 -3.17
CA TYR A 367 25.02 -14.51 -3.74
C TYR A 367 26.31 -15.16 -4.28
N SER A 368 26.67 -14.89 -5.54
CA SER A 368 27.85 -15.51 -6.17
C SER A 368 29.16 -15.13 -5.49
N SER A 369 29.25 -13.94 -4.88
CA SER A 369 30.41 -13.50 -4.10
C SER A 369 30.39 -13.95 -2.63
N ASN A 370 29.27 -14.47 -2.13
CA ASN A 370 29.16 -15.01 -0.78
C ASN A 370 28.18 -16.21 -0.74
N PRO A 371 28.68 -17.45 -0.88
CA PRO A 371 27.87 -18.66 -0.98
C PRO A 371 27.11 -19.05 0.31
N LEU A 372 27.23 -18.27 1.39
CA LEU A 372 26.47 -18.45 2.63
C LEU A 372 25.34 -17.42 2.79
N ALA A 373 25.33 -16.36 1.96
CA ALA A 373 24.32 -15.32 1.98
C ALA A 373 23.27 -15.58 0.89
N ASN A 374 22.01 -15.70 1.31
CA ASN A 374 20.93 -15.77 0.36
C ASN A 374 20.51 -14.36 -0.09
N ASN A 375 20.05 -14.25 -1.32
CA ASN A 375 19.38 -13.05 -1.80
C ASN A 375 17.97 -12.92 -1.22
N LYS A 376 17.52 -11.67 -1.10
CA LYS A 376 16.12 -11.37 -0.85
C LYS A 376 15.31 -11.71 -2.11
N PRO A 377 14.05 -12.21 -1.97
CA PRO A 377 13.12 -12.24 -3.09
C PRO A 377 12.79 -10.83 -3.59
N GLY A 378 12.37 -10.69 -4.84
CA GLY A 378 11.82 -9.44 -5.35
C GLY A 378 10.34 -9.25 -4.95
N SER A 379 9.70 -8.23 -5.52
CA SER A 379 8.29 -7.94 -5.25
C SER A 379 7.35 -9.01 -5.82
N LEU A 380 6.22 -9.27 -5.16
CA LEU A 380 5.26 -10.30 -5.59
C LEU A 380 4.66 -10.01 -6.98
N VAL A 381 4.31 -8.76 -7.22
CA VAL A 381 3.70 -8.30 -8.47
C VAL A 381 4.61 -7.27 -9.12
N LYS A 382 4.78 -7.37 -10.43
CA LYS A 382 5.38 -6.32 -11.26
C LYS A 382 4.37 -5.83 -12.29
N ILE A 383 4.30 -4.51 -12.45
CA ILE A 383 3.46 -3.88 -13.47
C ILE A 383 4.38 -3.18 -14.46
N THR A 384 4.24 -3.51 -15.74
CA THR A 384 4.97 -2.91 -16.86
C THR A 384 3.98 -2.26 -17.83
N GLY A 385 4.45 -1.24 -18.54
CA GLY A 385 3.62 -0.45 -19.45
C GLY A 385 2.73 0.58 -18.73
N ALA A 386 1.93 1.31 -19.52
CA ALA A 386 1.06 2.39 -19.02
C ALA A 386 -0.26 1.87 -18.40
N GLY A 387 -0.73 0.72 -18.86
CA GLY A 387 -1.99 0.11 -18.41
C GLY A 387 -1.88 -0.62 -17.07
N GLN A 388 -2.63 -0.17 -16.06
CA GLN A 388 -2.62 -0.74 -14.71
C GLN A 388 -3.82 -1.66 -14.45
N PRO A 389 -3.62 -2.85 -13.85
CA PRO A 389 -4.71 -3.75 -13.43
C PRO A 389 -5.41 -3.27 -12.15
N LYS A 390 -6.60 -3.80 -11.88
CA LYS A 390 -7.33 -3.65 -10.61
C LYS A 390 -7.12 -4.90 -9.76
N LEU A 391 -6.15 -4.84 -8.85
CA LEU A 391 -5.70 -5.98 -8.05
C LEU A 391 -6.36 -5.99 -6.67
N SER A 392 -6.92 -7.12 -6.25
CA SER A 392 -7.28 -7.41 -4.87
C SER A 392 -6.49 -8.62 -4.40
N TRP A 393 -5.89 -8.57 -3.21
CA TRP A 393 -5.14 -9.70 -2.68
C TRP A 393 -5.46 -10.00 -1.21
N LYS A 394 -5.31 -11.27 -0.84
CA LYS A 394 -5.43 -11.76 0.54
C LYS A 394 -4.56 -12.98 0.77
N GLY A 395 -3.94 -13.05 1.95
CA GLY A 395 -3.08 -14.18 2.34
C GLY A 395 -1.78 -14.23 1.52
N VAL A 396 -1.24 -13.08 1.14
CA VAL A 396 0.06 -13.03 0.45
C VAL A 396 1.20 -12.98 1.46
N SER A 397 2.34 -13.57 1.10
CA SER A 397 3.55 -13.56 1.90
C SER A 397 4.79 -13.49 1.01
N ILE A 398 5.72 -12.62 1.35
CA ILE A 398 7.07 -12.62 0.79
C ILE A 398 8.01 -12.95 1.94
N ARG A 399 8.76 -14.05 1.83
CA ARG A 399 9.64 -14.51 2.90
C ARG A 399 11.02 -13.88 2.75
N VAL A 400 11.31 -12.90 3.59
CA VAL A 400 12.65 -12.37 3.83
C VAL A 400 13.23 -13.06 5.07
N ARG A 401 14.40 -13.70 4.95
CA ARG A 401 15.09 -14.39 6.06
C ARG A 401 16.05 -13.44 6.77
N ALA A 402 16.34 -13.72 8.04
CA ALA A 402 17.35 -12.99 8.81
C ALA A 402 18.76 -13.04 8.21
N THR A 403 19.07 -14.07 7.42
CA THR A 403 20.36 -14.24 6.72
C THR A 403 20.40 -13.55 5.36
N ASP A 404 19.29 -12.97 4.89
CA ASP A 404 19.27 -12.28 3.60
C ASP A 404 20.01 -10.93 3.75
N THR A 405 20.90 -10.60 2.80
CA THR A 405 21.81 -9.45 2.92
C THR A 405 21.13 -8.10 2.69
N ALA A 406 21.56 -7.08 3.45
CA ALA A 406 20.96 -5.74 3.48
C ALA A 406 21.24 -4.83 2.26
N THR A 407 21.92 -5.33 1.23
CA THR A 407 22.30 -4.51 0.07
C THR A 407 21.13 -4.16 -0.85
N ASP A 408 20.09 -4.99 -0.89
CA ASP A 408 18.89 -4.72 -1.67
C ASP A 408 17.78 -4.16 -0.77
N PRO A 409 17.02 -3.15 -1.26
CA PRO A 409 15.86 -2.65 -0.55
C PRO A 409 14.88 -3.79 -0.27
N ASP A 410 14.16 -3.70 0.84
CA ASP A 410 13.14 -4.68 1.15
C ASP A 410 12.11 -4.76 0.01
N PRO A 411 11.65 -5.97 -0.35
CA PRO A 411 10.66 -6.12 -1.40
C PRO A 411 9.36 -5.42 -1.00
N SER A 412 8.60 -5.05 -2.01
CA SER A 412 7.23 -4.57 -1.88
C SER A 412 6.23 -5.63 -2.35
N ILE A 413 4.95 -5.48 -2.03
CA ILE A 413 3.92 -6.33 -2.67
C ILE A 413 3.85 -6.05 -4.17
N ILE A 414 3.96 -4.78 -4.58
CA ILE A 414 3.93 -4.34 -5.98
C ILE A 414 5.20 -3.54 -6.27
N ASP A 415 5.97 -3.99 -7.27
CA ASP A 415 7.25 -3.40 -7.68
C ASP A 415 7.11 -1.89 -7.92
N GLY A 416 8.07 -1.11 -7.38
CA GLY A 416 8.07 0.36 -7.45
C GLY A 416 6.95 1.07 -6.68
N GLN A 417 6.17 0.37 -5.84
CA GLN A 417 5.16 0.96 -4.96
C GLN A 417 5.57 0.82 -3.49
N ASP A 418 5.24 1.83 -2.68
CA ASP A 418 5.50 1.85 -1.22
C ASP A 418 4.49 0.98 -0.44
N ILE A 419 4.38 -0.30 -0.81
CA ILE A 419 3.52 -1.28 -0.16
C ILE A 419 4.41 -2.33 0.52
N PRO A 420 4.58 -2.29 1.86
CA PRO A 420 5.49 -3.17 2.56
C PRO A 420 5.17 -4.66 2.33
N TYR A 421 6.21 -5.51 2.21
CA TYR A 421 6.03 -6.96 2.06
C TYR A 421 5.28 -7.64 3.21
N THR A 422 5.18 -6.98 4.36
CA THR A 422 4.44 -7.44 5.55
C THR A 422 2.92 -7.31 5.40
N VAL A 423 2.43 -6.62 4.37
CA VAL A 423 1.00 -6.46 4.08
C VAL A 423 0.44 -7.73 3.42
N SER A 424 -0.30 -8.53 4.19
CA SER A 424 -0.88 -9.79 3.70
C SER A 424 -2.20 -9.62 2.91
N GLU A 425 -2.85 -8.45 2.96
CA GLU A 425 -4.10 -8.17 2.23
C GLU A 425 -4.24 -6.70 1.82
N GLY A 426 -4.90 -6.44 0.69
CA GLY A 426 -5.07 -5.08 0.17
C GLY A 426 -5.68 -5.01 -1.23
N LYS A 427 -5.79 -3.78 -1.73
CA LYS A 427 -6.27 -3.47 -3.09
C LYS A 427 -5.35 -2.44 -3.78
N TYR A 428 -5.22 -2.53 -5.10
CA TYR A 428 -4.42 -1.62 -5.93
C TYR A 428 -5.07 -1.33 -7.30
N GLY A 429 -5.11 -0.06 -7.70
CA GLY A 429 -5.77 0.42 -8.92
C GLY A 429 -7.10 1.13 -8.63
N ASP A 430 -7.80 1.59 -9.67
CA ASP A 430 -9.07 2.33 -9.55
C ASP A 430 -10.22 1.43 -9.05
N PHE A 431 -10.34 1.32 -7.72
CA PHE A 431 -11.47 0.68 -7.04
C PHE A 431 -12.50 1.71 -6.57
N THR A 432 -13.75 1.54 -6.96
CA THR A 432 -14.89 2.18 -6.28
C THR A 432 -15.35 1.23 -5.18
N SER A 433 -15.08 1.52 -3.91
CA SER A 433 -15.62 0.73 -2.79
C SER A 433 -16.43 1.60 -1.85
N GLY A 434 -17.74 1.35 -1.79
CA GLY A 434 -18.56 1.70 -0.62
C GLY A 434 -18.56 0.52 0.34
N HIS A 435 -18.29 0.75 1.62
CA HIS A 435 -18.46 -0.26 2.67
C HIS A 435 -19.69 0.11 3.50
N TRP A 436 -20.63 -0.82 3.62
CA TRP A 436 -21.78 -0.66 4.51
C TRP A 436 -21.52 -1.53 5.75
N SER A 437 -21.35 -0.90 6.90
CA SER A 437 -21.45 -1.57 8.20
C SER A 437 -22.40 -0.76 9.04
N GLY A 438 -23.56 -1.34 9.38
CA GLY A 438 -24.57 -0.86 10.34
C GLY A 438 -24.64 0.65 10.64
N THR A 439 -25.75 1.30 10.27
CA THR A 439 -26.07 2.73 10.55
C THR A 439 -25.06 3.79 10.09
N LYS A 440 -23.87 3.42 9.59
CA LYS A 440 -22.83 4.35 9.14
C LYS A 440 -22.47 4.05 7.68
N LEU A 441 -22.56 5.09 6.85
CA LEU A 441 -22.18 5.04 5.44
C LEU A 441 -20.67 5.35 5.33
N GLY A 442 -19.84 4.33 5.18
CA GLY A 442 -18.44 4.51 4.81
C GLY A 442 -18.32 4.60 3.30
N VAL A 443 -18.36 5.81 2.74
CA VAL A 443 -18.15 6.00 1.29
C VAL A 443 -16.76 6.59 1.06
N ILE A 444 -15.89 5.78 0.48
CA ILE A 444 -14.60 6.24 -0.04
C ILE A 444 -14.86 6.75 -1.46
N TYR A 445 -14.93 8.07 -1.63
CA TYR A 445 -14.89 8.70 -2.95
C TYR A 445 -13.45 9.05 -3.30
N GLY A 446 -12.96 8.51 -4.42
CA GLY A 446 -11.73 8.99 -5.04
C GLY A 446 -11.16 8.04 -6.08
N LYS A 447 -10.96 8.53 -7.30
CA LYS A 447 -9.89 8.03 -8.19
C LYS A 447 -8.57 8.31 -7.49
N VAL A 448 -8.00 7.30 -6.84
CA VAL A 448 -6.66 7.42 -6.28
C VAL A 448 -5.89 6.20 -6.72
N ALA A 449 -4.84 6.41 -7.50
CA ALA A 449 -3.82 5.42 -7.82
C ALA A 449 -2.98 5.11 -6.55
N ARG A 450 -3.65 4.72 -5.46
CA ARG A 450 -3.05 4.46 -4.15
C ARG A 450 -3.67 3.22 -3.51
N TRP A 451 -2.81 2.48 -2.84
CA TRP A 451 -3.11 1.27 -2.11
C TRP A 451 -4.12 1.51 -0.97
N LEU A 452 -5.09 0.60 -0.83
CA LEU A 452 -5.97 0.50 0.34
C LEU A 452 -5.53 -0.70 1.17
N GLY A 453 -4.78 -0.43 2.24
CA GLY A 453 -4.47 -1.43 3.25
C GLY A 453 -5.67 -1.71 4.11
N ARG A 454 -6.07 -2.99 4.19
CA ARG A 454 -6.99 -3.43 5.23
C ARG A 454 -6.16 -3.64 6.49
N SER A 455 -5.81 -2.53 7.15
CA SER A 455 -5.16 -2.61 8.46
C SER A 455 -6.23 -3.01 9.47
N ILE A 456 -6.16 -4.24 9.97
CA ILE A 456 -6.98 -4.73 11.10
C ILE A 456 -6.74 -3.90 12.38
N LEU A 457 -5.74 -3.00 12.39
CA LEU A 457 -5.37 -2.21 13.57
C LEU A 457 -5.43 -0.68 13.39
N ASN A 458 -5.67 -0.14 12.19
CA ASN A 458 -5.70 1.33 11.97
C ASN A 458 -6.66 1.69 10.82
N GLU A 459 -7.97 1.57 11.04
CA GLU A 459 -8.96 2.05 10.08
C GLU A 459 -9.06 3.59 10.16
N THR A 460 -8.41 4.29 9.22
CA THR A 460 -8.73 5.71 8.97
C THR A 460 -10.09 5.77 8.27
N HIS A 461 -11.15 6.05 9.02
CA HIS A 461 -12.50 6.20 8.47
C HIS A 461 -12.69 7.58 7.86
N VAL A 462 -13.09 7.64 6.59
CA VAL A 462 -13.62 8.85 5.96
C VAL A 462 -15.13 8.82 6.06
N VAL A 463 -15.72 9.81 6.75
CA VAL A 463 -17.17 9.98 6.87
C VAL A 463 -17.56 11.24 6.11
N GLN A 464 -18.37 11.09 5.06
CA GLN A 464 -19.11 12.22 4.48
C GLN A 464 -20.42 12.34 5.27
N VAL A 465 -20.57 13.43 6.03
CA VAL A 465 -21.82 13.71 6.73
C VAL A 465 -22.80 14.26 5.70
N ASN A 466 -23.96 13.62 5.55
CA ASN A 466 -24.97 14.07 4.60
C ASN A 466 -25.63 15.36 5.13
N GLY A 467 -25.39 16.47 4.45
CA GLY A 467 -25.92 17.81 4.73
C GLY A 467 -25.55 18.76 3.58
N GLU A 468 -26.21 19.91 3.47
CA GLU A 468 -26.09 20.86 2.33
C GLU A 468 -24.67 21.42 2.08
N VAL A 469 -23.69 21.06 2.92
CA VAL A 469 -22.28 21.45 2.80
C VAL A 469 -21.40 20.20 2.89
N PRO A 470 -20.57 19.87 1.87
CA PRO A 470 -19.63 18.75 1.97
C PRO A 470 -18.56 19.04 3.01
N ALA A 471 -18.52 18.24 4.07
CA ALA A 471 -17.46 18.24 5.07
C ALA A 471 -16.68 16.92 5.02
N PHE A 472 -15.36 17.00 5.17
CA PHE A 472 -14.46 15.86 5.26
C PHE A 472 -13.97 15.71 6.69
N SER A 473 -13.99 14.48 7.23
CA SER A 473 -13.45 14.17 8.55
C SER A 473 -12.37 13.10 8.45
N LEU A 474 -11.21 13.34 9.08
CA LEU A 474 -10.16 12.35 9.34
C LEU A 474 -10.17 11.96 10.81
N PHE A 475 -9.92 10.68 11.09
CA PHE A 475 -9.92 10.09 12.42
C PHE A 475 -8.62 9.31 12.65
N SER A 476 -7.95 9.53 13.79
CA SER A 476 -6.91 8.63 14.32
C SER A 476 -7.42 7.92 15.58
N THR A 477 -7.10 6.63 15.68
CA THR A 477 -7.56 5.72 16.75
C THR A 477 -6.43 5.26 17.67
N ASP A 478 -5.26 5.87 17.58
CA ASP A 478 -4.00 5.38 18.14
C ASP A 478 -4.00 5.22 19.67
N SER A 479 -5.01 5.76 20.37
CA SER A 479 -5.38 5.37 21.73
C SER A 479 -6.77 5.92 22.11
N PRO A 480 -7.57 5.24 22.95
CA PRO A 480 -8.80 5.80 23.54
C PRO A 480 -8.58 7.15 24.26
N ALA A 481 -7.34 7.49 24.63
CA ALA A 481 -6.97 8.72 25.32
C ALA A 481 -6.50 9.86 24.38
N ASN A 482 -6.50 9.64 23.06
CA ASN A 482 -5.90 10.57 22.09
C ASN A 482 -6.77 10.71 20.81
N GLN A 483 -8.09 10.78 20.95
CA GLN A 483 -8.95 11.03 19.79
C GLN A 483 -8.72 12.46 19.28
N GLN A 484 -8.15 12.57 18.07
CA GLN A 484 -8.02 13.83 17.35
C GLN A 484 -8.93 13.78 16.14
N HIS A 485 -9.86 14.71 16.05
CA HIS A 485 -10.73 14.86 14.88
C HIS A 485 -10.27 16.06 14.06
N TRP A 486 -10.09 15.86 12.76
CA TRP A 486 -9.87 16.97 11.83
C TRP A 486 -11.10 17.11 10.93
N LEU A 487 -11.81 18.23 11.05
CA LEU A 487 -12.90 18.63 10.17
C LEU A 487 -12.37 19.62 9.14
N ASP A 488 -12.48 19.31 7.85
CA ASP A 488 -12.24 20.27 6.76
C ASP A 488 -13.60 20.64 6.16
N VAL A 489 -14.02 21.90 6.34
CA VAL A 489 -15.32 22.41 5.89
C VAL A 489 -15.09 23.53 4.89
N VAL A 490 -15.66 23.38 3.70
CA VAL A 490 -15.65 24.41 2.65
C VAL A 490 -17.04 24.97 2.50
N SER A 491 -17.23 26.26 2.83
CA SER A 491 -18.50 26.95 2.66
C SER A 491 -18.26 28.38 2.17
N GLY A 492 -18.97 28.79 1.12
CA GLY A 492 -18.92 30.16 0.59
C GLY A 492 -17.53 30.66 0.18
N GLY A 493 -16.63 29.79 -0.29
CA GLY A 493 -15.26 30.16 -0.66
C GLY A 493 -14.26 30.24 0.49
N VAL A 494 -14.66 29.87 1.71
CA VAL A 494 -13.78 29.79 2.88
C VAL A 494 -13.53 28.32 3.23
N ARG A 495 -12.26 27.95 3.42
CA ARG A 495 -11.86 26.63 3.90
C ARG A 495 -11.54 26.72 5.39
N SER A 496 -12.15 25.87 6.21
CA SER A 496 -11.90 25.86 7.65
C SER A 496 -11.40 24.48 8.08
N LYS A 497 -10.28 24.44 8.79
CA LYS A 497 -9.73 23.23 9.39
C LYS A 497 -9.96 23.29 10.89
N ARG A 498 -10.76 22.37 11.41
CA ARG A 498 -11.09 22.28 12.82
C ARG A 498 -10.44 21.05 13.43
N LEU A 499 -9.60 21.25 14.44
CA LEU A 499 -9.12 20.21 15.32
C LEU A 499 -10.07 20.13 16.53
N VAL A 500 -10.79 19.01 16.67
CA VAL A 500 -11.54 18.70 17.89
C VAL A 500 -10.72 17.69 18.67
N LYS A 501 -10.26 18.09 19.86
CA LYS A 501 -9.69 17.19 20.87
C LYS A 501 -10.73 17.07 21.99
N ASP A 502 -10.79 15.93 22.68
CA ASP A 502 -11.81 15.51 23.67
C ASP A 502 -12.20 16.51 24.79
N ASP A 503 -11.63 17.70 24.82
CA ASP A 503 -11.87 18.75 25.81
C ASP A 503 -11.51 20.17 25.32
N ARG A 504 -11.06 20.38 24.07
CA ARG A 504 -10.77 21.71 23.51
C ARG A 504 -11.03 21.78 22.00
N ASN A 505 -11.79 22.80 21.58
CA ASN A 505 -11.98 23.14 20.17
C ASN A 505 -10.89 24.11 19.71
N PHE A 506 -10.12 23.72 18.69
CA PHE A 506 -9.20 24.62 17.98
C PHE A 506 -9.64 24.71 16.52
N THR A 507 -10.04 25.89 16.06
CA THR A 507 -10.46 26.11 14.67
C THR A 507 -9.48 27.07 13.99
N LEU A 508 -8.87 26.61 12.89
CA LEU A 508 -8.03 27.44 12.03
C LEU A 508 -8.83 27.78 10.77
N TYR A 509 -9.00 29.08 10.49
CA TYR A 509 -9.66 29.57 9.28
C TYR A 509 -8.62 29.91 8.22
N GLU A 510 -8.71 29.27 7.05
CA GLU A 510 -7.87 29.54 5.88
C GLU A 510 -8.77 30.15 4.79
N ARG A 511 -8.56 31.43 4.48
CA ARG A 511 -9.29 32.09 3.39
C ARG A 511 -8.38 32.24 2.18
N ASP A 512 -8.82 31.70 1.06
CA ASP A 512 -8.23 32.02 -0.24
C ASP A 512 -8.74 33.40 -0.67
N VAL A 513 -7.85 34.38 -0.76
CA VAL A 513 -8.19 35.71 -1.27
C VAL A 513 -7.74 35.79 -2.72
N ALA A 514 -8.71 35.76 -3.63
CA ALA A 514 -8.45 36.03 -5.04
C ALA A 514 -8.18 37.53 -5.24
N ASP A 515 -7.17 37.87 -6.03
CA ASP A 515 -7.08 39.21 -6.60
C ASP A 515 -8.00 39.34 -7.82
N ALA A 516 -8.08 40.56 -8.38
CA ALA A 516 -8.94 40.88 -9.51
C ALA A 516 -8.68 40.04 -10.78
N ASN A 517 -7.60 39.24 -10.81
CA ASN A 517 -7.22 38.40 -11.95
C ASN A 517 -7.43 36.90 -11.68
N GLY A 518 -8.04 36.51 -10.55
CA GLY A 518 -8.40 35.12 -10.26
C GLY A 518 -7.22 34.20 -9.94
N LEU A 519 -6.03 34.74 -9.67
CA LEU A 519 -4.86 33.95 -9.27
C LEU A 519 -4.72 33.98 -7.73
N VAL A 520 -4.68 32.79 -7.11
CA VAL A 520 -4.50 32.63 -5.66
C VAL A 520 -3.04 32.88 -5.30
N ILE A 521 -2.70 34.09 -4.84
CA ILE A 521 -1.31 34.45 -4.49
C ILE A 521 -1.10 34.59 -2.96
N ARG A 522 -2.15 34.63 -2.14
CA ARG A 522 -1.99 34.79 -0.68
C ARG A 522 -2.87 33.84 0.12
N LYS A 523 -2.22 32.99 0.92
CA LYS A 523 -2.84 32.34 2.07
C LYS A 523 -2.96 33.36 3.18
N GLN A 524 -4.17 33.84 3.46
CA GLN A 524 -4.41 34.71 4.61
C GLN A 524 -4.83 33.85 5.79
N PHE A 525 -3.98 33.77 6.81
CA PHE A 525 -4.35 33.24 8.11
C PHE A 525 -5.13 34.33 8.84
N ASP A 526 -6.45 34.19 8.88
CA ASP A 526 -7.31 35.14 9.56
C ASP A 526 -7.29 34.84 11.07
N LEU A 527 -6.33 35.44 11.77
CA LEU A 527 -6.22 35.40 13.24
C LEU A 527 -7.32 36.24 13.94
N SER A 528 -8.21 36.87 13.16
CA SER A 528 -9.25 37.78 13.63
C SER A 528 -10.36 37.09 14.44
N GLU A 529 -10.43 35.77 14.44
CA GLU A 529 -11.46 35.03 15.18
C GLU A 529 -10.93 33.84 15.99
N ILE A 530 -9.97 34.10 16.89
CA ILE A 530 -9.82 33.20 18.05
C ILE A 530 -10.96 33.49 19.03
N ARG A 531 -12.11 32.82 18.86
CA ARG A 531 -13.18 32.82 19.87
C ARG A 531 -12.85 31.83 20.97
N HIS A 532 -12.51 32.35 22.13
CA HIS A 532 -12.45 31.55 23.34
C HIS A 532 -13.86 31.49 23.96
N THR A 533 -14.42 30.29 24.11
CA THR A 533 -15.75 30.07 24.69
C THR A 533 -15.72 29.88 26.22
N ASP A 534 -14.53 29.87 26.82
CA ASP A 534 -14.37 29.76 28.28
C ASP A 534 -14.57 31.10 28.99
N ALA A 535 -15.06 31.04 30.23
CA ALA A 535 -15.25 32.22 31.08
C ALA A 535 -13.92 32.90 31.51
N ALA A 536 -12.76 32.24 31.32
CA ALA A 536 -11.44 32.75 31.68
C ALA A 536 -10.33 32.21 30.73
N PRO A 537 -10.27 32.68 29.47
CA PRO A 537 -9.30 32.17 28.52
C PRO A 537 -7.87 32.59 28.83
N LYS A 538 -6.92 31.69 28.56
CA LYS A 538 -5.49 31.90 28.77
C LYS A 538 -4.74 31.75 27.44
N GLN A 539 -4.00 32.78 27.04
CA GLN A 539 -3.03 32.71 25.95
C GLN A 539 -1.64 32.99 26.53
N THR A 540 -0.70 32.06 26.32
CA THR A 540 0.67 32.14 26.86
C THR A 540 1.65 32.19 25.70
N ILE A 541 2.55 33.15 25.72
CA ILE A 541 3.69 33.24 24.80
C ILE A 541 4.95 33.12 25.68
N SER A 542 5.70 32.03 25.51
CA SER A 542 6.99 31.84 26.17
C SER A 542 8.12 32.00 25.17
N ASN A 543 9.21 32.65 25.59
CA ASN A 543 10.47 32.59 24.87
C ASN A 543 11.35 31.54 25.56
N THR A 544 11.52 30.38 24.92
CA THR A 544 12.37 29.30 25.42
C THR A 544 13.80 29.49 24.93
N SER A 545 14.51 30.45 25.52
CA SER A 545 15.97 30.53 25.41
C SER A 545 16.58 30.00 26.71
N ALA A 546 17.16 28.79 26.63
CA ALA A 546 18.08 28.16 27.58
C ALA A 546 17.75 28.32 29.10
N GLY A 547 17.09 27.32 29.68
CA GLY A 547 17.23 26.78 31.06
C GLY A 547 17.22 27.67 32.31
N VAL A 548 17.35 29.00 32.23
CA VAL A 548 17.56 29.88 33.39
C VAL A 548 16.95 31.29 33.24
N ASP A 549 16.24 31.58 32.14
CA ASP A 549 15.64 32.92 31.96
C ASP A 549 14.33 32.89 31.14
N GLU A 550 13.37 32.03 31.52
CA GLU A 550 12.07 31.98 30.85
C GLU A 550 11.22 33.20 31.22
N LYS A 551 11.14 34.19 30.33
CA LYS A 551 10.16 35.29 30.44
C LYS A 551 8.85 34.85 29.82
N VAL A 552 7.81 34.72 30.63
CA VAL A 552 6.48 34.33 30.18
C VAL A 552 5.59 35.56 30.08
N TRP A 553 5.12 35.85 28.87
CA TRP A 553 4.09 36.85 28.62
C TRP A 553 2.73 36.16 28.53
N ARG A 554 1.75 36.65 29.30
CA ARG A 554 0.40 36.08 29.35
C ARG A 554 -0.64 37.15 29.14
N TRP A 555 -1.56 36.90 28.22
CA TRP A 555 -2.81 37.66 28.14
C TRP A 555 -3.87 36.97 29.00
N VAL A 556 -4.41 37.70 29.97
CA VAL A 556 -5.50 37.27 30.86
C VAL A 556 -6.71 38.14 30.60
N ALA A 557 -7.79 37.55 30.09
CA ALA A 557 -9.06 38.23 30.00
C ALA A 557 -9.82 38.13 31.33
N ASN A 558 -10.44 39.23 31.75
CA ASN A 558 -11.48 39.21 32.76
C ASN A 558 -12.74 39.88 32.19
N ALA A 559 -13.77 40.06 33.03
CA ALA A 559 -15.05 40.62 32.60
C ALA A 559 -14.97 42.06 32.01
N GLN A 560 -13.85 42.76 32.15
CA GLN A 560 -13.72 44.19 31.78
C GLN A 560 -12.50 44.50 30.91
N GLU A 561 -11.47 43.65 30.90
CA GLU A 561 -10.17 43.94 30.27
C GLU A 561 -9.48 42.69 29.71
N LEU A 562 -8.55 42.91 28.77
CA LEU A 562 -7.52 41.95 28.36
C LEU A 562 -6.15 42.44 28.89
N ILE A 563 -5.54 41.69 29.81
CA ILE A 563 -4.38 42.13 30.60
C ILE A 563 -3.11 41.39 30.16
N LEU A 564 -2.06 42.11 29.78
CA LEU A 564 -0.72 41.57 29.56
C LEU A 564 0.06 41.51 30.87
N GLN A 565 0.38 40.29 31.29
CA GLN A 565 1.15 39.98 32.49
C GLN A 565 2.51 39.40 32.12
N LEU A 566 3.55 39.82 32.85
CA LEU A 566 4.89 39.24 32.78
C LEU A 566 5.14 38.38 34.01
N PHE A 567 5.61 37.15 33.83
CA PHE A 567 6.04 36.27 34.91
C PHE A 567 7.55 36.04 34.86
N ASN A 568 8.17 35.99 36.05
CA ASN A 568 9.51 35.44 36.30
C ASN A 568 9.37 34.00 36.84
N ASP A 569 10.44 33.22 36.68
CA ASP A 569 10.73 31.77 36.79
C ASP A 569 10.06 30.92 37.90
N ALA A 570 9.17 31.49 38.72
CA ALA A 570 8.46 30.77 39.78
C ALA A 570 6.92 30.91 39.71
N TYR A 571 6.37 31.58 38.69
CA TYR A 571 4.92 31.91 38.61
C TYR A 571 4.35 32.63 39.86
N ALA A 572 5.20 33.08 40.79
CA ALA A 572 4.79 33.45 42.14
C ALA A 572 4.18 34.86 42.23
N SER A 573 4.48 35.76 41.29
CA SER A 573 3.86 37.10 41.22
C SER A 573 3.94 37.66 39.80
N GLY A 574 2.83 37.67 39.07
CA GLY A 574 2.75 38.29 37.74
C GLY A 574 2.70 39.81 37.85
N VAL A 575 3.62 40.51 37.18
CA VAL A 575 3.58 41.98 37.06
C VAL A 575 2.62 42.33 35.91
N SER A 576 1.51 42.99 36.21
CA SER A 576 0.55 43.44 35.20
C SER A 576 1.02 44.76 34.61
N GLY A 577 1.42 44.76 33.33
CA GLY A 577 1.99 45.94 32.67
C GLY A 577 0.94 46.77 31.93
N LEU A 578 0.15 46.12 31.08
CA LEU A 578 -0.72 46.78 30.10
C LEU A 578 -2.09 46.08 30.05
N GLY A 579 -3.18 46.82 30.25
CA GLY A 579 -4.55 46.32 30.06
C GLY A 579 -5.21 46.98 28.85
N LEU A 580 -5.88 46.22 28.00
CA LEU A 580 -6.77 46.74 26.96
C LEU A 580 -8.21 46.66 27.47
N ARG A 581 -8.87 47.81 27.63
CA ARG A 581 -10.27 47.87 28.07
C ARG A 581 -11.17 47.28 27.01
N ARG A 582 -12.20 46.56 27.45
CA ARG A 582 -13.23 46.02 26.57
C ARG A 582 -14.60 46.52 27.03
N ASN A 583 -15.35 47.13 26.12
CA ASN A 583 -16.78 47.36 26.33
C ASN A 583 -17.53 46.36 25.44
N GLY A 584 -17.87 45.21 26.00
CA GLY A 584 -18.33 44.06 25.22
C GLY A 584 -17.19 43.46 24.36
N THR A 585 -17.40 43.34 23.05
CA THR A 585 -16.42 42.75 22.12
C THR A 585 -15.35 43.74 21.63
N THR A 586 -15.55 45.04 21.82
CA THR A 586 -14.72 46.10 21.22
C THR A 586 -13.67 46.64 22.21
N PRO A 587 -12.39 46.78 21.81
CA PRO A 587 -11.40 47.49 22.62
C PRO A 587 -11.76 48.98 22.71
N ASP A 588 -11.88 49.51 23.93
CA ASP A 588 -12.32 50.90 24.22
C ASP A 588 -11.24 51.70 24.98
N GLY A 589 -9.98 51.29 24.83
CA GLY A 589 -8.81 52.03 25.35
C GLY A 589 -7.71 51.18 25.96
N VAL A 590 -6.60 51.83 26.29
CA VAL A 590 -5.43 51.24 26.96
C VAL A 590 -5.38 51.72 28.41
N THR A 591 -5.00 50.82 29.31
CA THR A 591 -4.91 51.03 30.76
C THR A 591 -3.52 50.62 31.22
N LEU A 592 -2.80 51.56 31.82
CA LEU A 592 -1.56 51.29 32.57
C LEU A 592 -1.94 51.17 34.05
N ARG A 593 -1.61 50.04 34.68
CA ARG A 593 -2.13 49.69 36.02
C ARG A 593 -1.26 50.21 37.19
N GLN A 594 -0.70 51.41 37.09
CA GLN A 594 0.06 52.05 38.19
C GLN A 594 -0.69 53.27 38.75
N ARG A 595 -0.78 53.41 40.08
CA ARG A 595 -1.69 54.36 40.77
C ARG A 595 -0.96 55.31 41.74
N LEU A 596 -1.19 56.61 41.60
CA LEU A 596 -1.10 57.63 42.67
C LEU A 596 -1.95 58.86 42.28
N ILE A 597 -2.98 59.23 43.06
CA ILE A 597 -3.74 60.49 42.88
C ILE A 597 -3.48 61.38 44.10
N LEU A 598 -3.25 62.68 43.91
CA LEU A 598 -3.14 63.68 44.96
C LEU A 598 -4.36 64.61 44.90
N THR A 599 -5.11 64.76 46.00
CA THR A 599 -6.10 65.83 46.18
C THR A 599 -5.77 66.58 47.47
N GLY A 600 -5.64 67.90 47.38
CA GLY A 600 -5.21 68.74 48.49
C GLY A 600 -6.28 68.86 49.58
N SER A 601 -5.88 68.66 50.84
CA SER A 601 -6.48 69.33 51.99
C SER A 601 -5.39 70.14 52.69
N GLY A 602 -5.72 71.37 53.09
CA GLY A 602 -4.76 72.38 53.53
C GLY A 602 -3.90 71.95 54.72
N GLY A 603 -2.60 71.85 54.48
CA GLY A 603 -1.57 71.53 55.47
C GLY A 603 -0.27 71.15 54.76
N SER A 604 0.88 71.48 55.36
CA SER A 604 2.20 71.11 54.81
C SER A 604 2.28 69.59 54.59
N LEU A 605 2.33 69.14 53.34
CA LEU A 605 2.47 67.74 52.96
C LEU A 605 3.92 67.30 53.22
N SER A 606 4.23 66.97 54.48
CA SER A 606 5.57 66.52 54.90
C SER A 606 5.81 65.02 54.71
N SER A 607 4.78 64.22 54.40
CA SER A 607 4.93 62.81 54.02
C SER A 607 3.72 62.25 53.24
N LEU A 608 3.93 61.24 52.40
CA LEU A 608 2.90 60.53 51.63
C LEU A 608 3.01 59.01 51.90
N SER A 609 1.90 58.34 52.20
CA SER A 609 1.84 56.87 52.33
C SER A 609 1.07 56.25 51.15
N VAL A 610 1.78 55.52 50.29
CA VAL A 610 1.28 54.59 49.28
C VAL A 610 0.81 53.32 50.00
N SER A 611 -0.50 53.07 49.98
CA SER A 611 -1.08 51.85 50.56
C SER A 611 -0.63 50.60 49.78
N THR A 612 -0.27 49.54 50.50
CA THR A 612 0.02 48.20 49.94
C THR A 612 -1.24 47.36 49.68
N SER A 613 -2.44 47.84 50.03
CA SER A 613 -3.68 47.06 49.93
C SER A 613 -4.48 47.37 48.66
N ASN A 614 -4.69 46.34 47.84
CA ASN A 614 -5.56 46.27 46.66
C ASN A 614 -6.89 47.04 46.80
N GLY A 615 -7.32 47.70 45.72
CA GLY A 615 -8.72 48.12 45.58
C GLY A 615 -8.94 49.27 44.61
N ASP A 616 -9.14 48.92 43.34
CA ASP A 616 -10.05 49.57 42.38
C ASP A 616 -10.58 50.98 42.73
N ALA A 617 -10.17 52.01 41.99
CA ALA A 617 -11.02 53.19 41.79
C ALA A 617 -10.74 53.82 40.42
N ARG A 618 -11.79 53.88 39.61
CA ARG A 618 -11.98 54.80 38.46
C ARG A 618 -12.28 56.22 39.00
N PRO A 619 -12.50 57.28 38.20
CA PRO A 619 -11.87 57.80 36.96
C PRO A 619 -11.47 59.30 37.09
N ALA A 620 -11.09 59.92 35.95
CA ALA A 620 -10.95 61.37 35.65
C ALA A 620 -9.67 62.09 36.12
N SER A 621 -8.90 62.59 35.16
CA SER A 621 -7.59 63.27 35.25
C SER A 621 -6.36 62.37 35.46
N LEU A 622 -5.46 62.40 34.47
CA LEU A 622 -4.10 61.88 34.60
C LEU A 622 -3.36 62.74 35.65
N PHE A 623 -3.16 62.16 36.84
CA PHE A 623 -2.15 62.49 37.86
C PHE A 623 -1.80 63.98 38.04
N THR A 624 -2.75 64.76 38.57
CA THR A 624 -2.60 66.20 38.79
C THR A 624 -2.17 66.52 40.22
N VAL A 625 -1.12 67.32 40.43
CA VAL A 625 -0.86 68.01 41.70
C VAL A 625 -1.67 69.30 41.69
N SER A 626 -2.71 69.39 42.52
CA SER A 626 -3.54 70.59 42.69
C SER A 626 -3.44 71.11 44.12
N SER A 627 -2.63 72.14 44.37
CA SER A 627 -2.73 72.88 45.64
C SER A 627 -2.34 74.34 45.50
N ALA A 628 -3.23 75.24 45.92
CA ALA A 628 -2.95 76.67 45.98
C ALA A 628 -1.99 77.09 47.11
N SER A 629 -1.48 76.17 47.95
CA SER A 629 -0.75 76.53 49.19
C SER A 629 0.42 75.63 49.63
N ALA A 630 0.80 74.61 48.87
CA ALA A 630 1.97 73.78 49.22
C ALA A 630 3.28 74.47 48.82
N GLN A 631 4.18 74.77 49.78
CA GLN A 631 5.46 75.43 49.46
C GLN A 631 6.60 74.45 49.14
N ASN A 632 6.67 73.27 49.78
CA ASN A 632 7.77 72.31 49.64
C ASN A 632 7.27 70.85 49.65
N LEU A 633 7.67 70.04 48.67
CA LEU A 633 7.56 68.58 48.64
C LEU A 633 8.96 67.98 48.80
N THR A 634 9.26 67.44 49.98
CA THR A 634 10.58 66.92 50.36
C THR A 634 10.70 65.40 50.26
N PHE A 635 9.56 64.70 50.17
CA PHE A 635 9.50 63.26 50.42
C PHE A 635 8.30 62.60 49.72
N LEU A 636 8.51 61.41 49.16
CA LEU A 636 7.49 60.49 48.66
C LEU A 636 7.64 59.15 49.41
N GLY A 637 6.72 58.80 50.30
CA GLY A 637 6.84 57.56 51.09
C GLY A 637 6.27 56.33 50.39
N SER A 638 6.74 55.14 50.79
CA SER A 638 6.14 53.79 50.53
C SER A 638 5.97 53.32 49.06
N GLY A 639 6.90 53.62 48.16
CA GLY A 639 6.97 52.95 46.85
C GLY A 639 7.53 51.52 46.92
N THR A 640 7.19 50.68 45.94
CA THR A 640 7.89 49.40 45.70
C THR A 640 9.16 49.63 44.89
N LEU A 641 10.22 48.86 45.16
CA LEU A 641 11.44 48.91 44.35
C LEU A 641 11.11 48.69 42.87
N GLY A 642 11.58 49.58 42.00
CA GLY A 642 11.29 49.52 40.57
C GLY A 642 10.06 50.31 40.12
N GLN A 643 9.30 50.91 41.05
CA GLN A 643 8.11 51.69 40.70
C GLN A 643 8.46 53.00 39.97
N LEU A 644 7.71 53.31 38.91
CA LEU A 644 7.76 54.61 38.25
C LEU A 644 6.57 55.47 38.68
N VAL A 645 6.79 56.77 38.84
CA VAL A 645 5.76 57.78 39.14
C VAL A 645 5.96 58.99 38.25
N ILE A 646 4.87 59.54 37.71
CA ILE A 646 4.85 60.81 36.98
C ILE A 646 4.05 61.80 37.80
N LEU A 647 4.61 62.99 38.06
CA LEU A 647 3.91 64.11 38.68
C LEU A 647 3.70 65.19 37.62
N HIS A 648 2.46 65.64 37.42
CA HIS A 648 2.11 66.79 36.59
C HIS A 648 1.61 67.92 37.49
N PHE A 649 2.24 69.10 37.39
CA PHE A 649 1.95 70.24 38.26
C PHE A 649 0.92 71.17 37.61
N THR A 650 -0.12 71.53 38.36
CA THR A 650 -1.10 72.56 37.90
C THR A 650 -0.96 73.90 38.60
N ASP A 651 0.05 74.03 39.46
CA ASP A 651 0.45 75.26 40.11
C ASP A 651 1.95 75.53 39.88
N SER A 652 2.40 76.73 40.28
CA SER A 652 3.82 77.10 40.29
C SER A 652 4.35 77.39 41.70
N ASN A 653 3.55 77.05 42.72
CA ASN A 653 3.85 77.36 44.13
C ASN A 653 4.56 76.20 44.83
N THR A 654 4.48 74.99 44.28
CA THR A 654 5.16 73.81 44.81
C THR A 654 6.67 73.90 44.58
N THR A 655 7.50 73.56 45.58
CA THR A 655 8.94 73.36 45.40
C THR A 655 9.29 71.91 45.68
N LEU A 656 9.82 71.15 44.73
CA LEU A 656 10.44 69.87 45.01
C LEU A 656 11.79 70.11 45.69
N VAL A 657 11.99 69.53 46.87
CA VAL A 657 13.23 69.70 47.64
C VAL A 657 14.16 68.52 47.39
N HIS A 658 15.33 68.80 46.84
CA HIS A 658 16.36 67.78 46.65
C HIS A 658 16.91 67.35 48.02
N SER A 659 16.98 66.05 48.28
CA SER A 659 17.58 65.50 49.49
C SER A 659 18.17 64.13 49.25
N THR A 660 19.43 63.95 49.63
CA THR A 660 20.14 62.67 49.71
C THR A 660 20.26 62.17 51.15
N ALA A 661 19.62 62.85 52.11
CA ALA A 661 19.77 62.58 53.54
C ALA A 661 19.04 61.31 53.98
N GLY A 662 19.51 60.14 53.53
CA GLY A 662 19.33 58.78 54.08
C GLY A 662 17.92 58.23 54.34
N ALA A 663 16.87 59.05 54.32
CA ALA A 663 15.52 58.66 54.66
C ALA A 663 14.84 57.98 53.46
N THR A 664 14.32 56.78 53.68
CA THR A 664 13.60 55.99 52.68
C THR A 664 12.41 56.77 52.12
N GLY A 665 12.54 57.36 50.94
CA GLY A 665 11.49 58.16 50.29
C GLY A 665 11.91 59.59 49.92
N SER A 666 13.14 60.01 50.24
CA SER A 666 13.66 61.32 49.81
C SER A 666 13.79 61.46 48.29
N LEU A 667 13.64 62.70 47.81
CA LEU A 667 13.70 63.05 46.38
C LEU A 667 15.13 63.37 45.94
N ASN A 668 15.70 62.52 45.08
CA ASN A 668 16.97 62.76 44.42
C ASN A 668 16.74 63.42 43.05
N LEU A 669 16.63 64.75 43.06
CA LEU A 669 16.48 65.55 41.85
C LEU A 669 17.79 65.65 41.05
N ALA A 670 17.68 65.57 39.73
CA ALA A 670 18.80 65.75 38.83
C ALA A 670 19.36 67.18 38.98
N GLY A 671 20.68 67.30 39.13
CA GLY A 671 21.37 68.57 39.35
C GLY A 671 21.51 68.99 40.82
N ALA A 672 21.06 68.17 41.77
CA ALA A 672 21.27 68.35 43.22
C ALA A 672 20.75 69.69 43.79
N ARG A 673 19.66 70.22 43.22
CA ARG A 673 19.04 71.49 43.61
C ARG A 673 17.52 71.31 43.70
N ASN A 674 16.87 72.10 44.56
CA ASN A 674 15.42 72.20 44.62
C ASN A 674 14.86 72.64 43.26
N TRP A 675 13.66 72.20 42.93
CA TRP A 675 13.01 72.54 41.66
C TRP A 675 11.60 73.10 41.89
N ASN A 676 11.35 74.26 41.31
CA ASN A 676 10.03 74.89 41.27
C ASN A 676 9.43 74.61 39.88
N PRO A 677 8.50 73.66 39.75
CA PRO A 677 7.78 73.42 38.52
C PRO A 677 6.88 74.61 38.18
N ARG A 678 6.70 74.87 36.88
CA ARG A 678 5.65 75.75 36.37
C ARG A 678 4.35 74.97 36.21
N VAL A 679 3.25 75.72 36.06
CA VAL A 679 1.97 75.14 35.66
C VAL A 679 2.15 74.42 34.32
N GLY A 680 1.77 73.15 34.27
CA GLY A 680 1.94 72.26 33.11
C GLY A 680 3.22 71.42 33.14
N ASP A 681 4.17 71.69 34.03
CA ASP A 681 5.40 70.92 34.10
C ASP A 681 5.15 69.50 34.62
N CYS A 682 5.98 68.57 34.16
CA CYS A 682 5.94 67.17 34.55
C CYS A 682 7.33 66.69 34.97
N ILE A 683 7.39 65.79 35.96
CA ILE A 683 8.60 65.08 36.35
C ILE A 683 8.31 63.59 36.53
N ILE A 684 9.29 62.76 36.17
CA ILE A 684 9.24 61.31 36.32
C ILE A 684 10.24 60.90 37.38
N PHE A 685 9.79 60.10 38.34
CA PHE A 685 10.62 59.47 39.35
C PHE A 685 10.63 57.95 39.21
N TYR A 686 11.77 57.36 39.55
CA TYR A 686 11.97 55.93 39.72
C TYR A 686 12.28 55.61 41.18
N ARG A 687 11.67 54.56 41.74
CA ARG A 687 11.91 54.12 43.11
C ARG A 687 13.13 53.20 43.19
N GLY A 688 14.25 53.74 43.67
CA GLY A 688 15.42 52.98 44.10
C GLY A 688 15.28 52.40 45.51
N ALA A 689 16.37 51.82 46.03
CA ALA A 689 16.41 51.19 47.37
C ALA A 689 15.90 52.13 48.48
N THR A 690 16.49 53.32 48.54
CA THR A 690 16.24 54.34 49.57
C THR A 690 15.60 55.60 49.00
N LEU A 691 15.91 56.00 47.77
CA LEU A 691 15.52 57.30 47.21
C LEU A 691 14.52 57.17 46.05
N TRP A 692 13.79 58.25 45.77
CA TRP A 692 13.13 58.44 44.48
C TRP A 692 14.05 59.25 43.58
N GLU A 693 14.48 58.65 42.49
CA GLU A 693 15.44 59.23 41.56
C GLU A 693 14.72 59.88 40.39
N GLU A 694 15.02 61.15 40.12
CA GLU A 694 14.50 61.81 38.92
C GLU A 694 15.04 61.08 37.68
N VAL A 695 14.12 60.60 36.84
CA VAL A 695 14.43 60.02 35.53
C VAL A 695 14.52 61.14 34.49
N THR A 696 13.51 62.02 34.46
CA THR A 696 13.43 63.16 33.54
C THR A 696 12.34 64.15 33.96
N ARG A 697 12.37 65.37 33.41
CA ARG A 697 11.31 66.39 33.58
C ARG A 697 11.08 67.17 32.28
N SER A 698 9.92 67.81 32.15
CA SER A 698 9.57 68.65 31.01
C SER A 698 10.38 69.96 31.03
N ALA A 699 11.37 70.06 30.14
CA ALA A 699 12.14 71.24 29.77
C ALA A 699 13.07 71.88 30.84
N VAL A 700 14.34 71.98 30.44
CA VAL A 700 15.48 72.52 31.16
C VAL A 700 15.55 74.04 30.97
N ALA A 701 15.44 74.81 32.05
CA ALA A 701 15.94 76.18 32.11
C ALA A 701 16.76 76.30 33.41
N TYR A 702 18.08 76.10 33.31
CA TYR A 702 18.99 76.34 34.44
C TYR A 702 19.02 77.85 34.70
N THR A 703 18.43 78.27 35.81
CA THR A 703 18.40 79.64 36.30
C THR A 703 19.80 80.11 36.70
N PHE A 704 20.18 81.31 36.24
CA PHE A 704 21.38 82.01 36.68
C PHE A 704 21.31 82.35 38.18
N GLN A 705 22.46 82.53 38.83
CA GLN A 705 22.53 82.99 40.23
C GLN A 705 22.40 84.52 40.29
N GLN A 706 21.73 85.09 41.29
CA GLN A 706 21.61 86.54 41.45
C GLN A 706 21.84 86.96 42.90
N ALA A 707 22.85 87.80 43.16
CA ALA A 707 23.09 88.42 44.46
C ALA A 707 23.88 89.74 44.31
N ALA A 708 23.77 90.63 45.30
CA ALA A 708 24.39 91.95 45.26
C ALA A 708 25.92 91.87 45.44
N GLY A 709 26.67 92.49 44.52
CA GLY A 709 28.13 92.43 44.46
C GLY A 709 28.66 91.30 43.57
N ALA A 710 29.94 91.40 43.22
CA ALA A 710 30.64 90.38 42.45
C ALA A 710 30.58 89.01 43.16
N PRO A 711 30.42 87.90 42.41
CA PRO A 711 30.30 86.57 43.00
C PRO A 711 31.56 86.21 43.80
N THR A 712 31.37 85.84 45.08
CA THR A 712 32.44 85.35 45.97
C THR A 712 32.38 83.83 46.17
N VAL A 713 31.33 83.19 45.69
CA VAL A 713 31.09 81.74 45.77
C VAL A 713 31.80 80.98 44.67
N ASN A 714 32.04 79.69 44.87
CA ASN A 714 32.60 78.81 43.83
C ASN A 714 31.57 78.61 42.71
N ALA A 715 32.01 78.69 41.46
CA ALA A 715 31.19 78.20 40.35
C ALA A 715 31.14 76.67 40.39
N THR A 716 29.96 76.10 40.11
CA THR A 716 29.79 74.65 40.11
C THR A 716 29.97 74.03 38.73
N ARG A 717 29.87 74.85 37.66
CA ARG A 717 30.00 74.43 36.26
C ARG A 717 30.60 75.55 35.41
N LEU A 718 31.39 75.18 34.40
CA LEU A 718 31.83 76.10 33.36
C LEU A 718 30.61 76.66 32.61
N GLY A 719 30.59 77.97 32.38
CA GLY A 719 29.50 78.67 31.70
C GLY A 719 28.29 79.01 32.58
N GLU A 720 28.32 78.71 33.89
CA GLU A 720 27.30 79.18 34.85
C GLU A 720 27.23 80.72 34.82
N GLU A 721 26.03 81.29 34.86
CA GLU A 721 25.81 82.73 34.78
C GLU A 721 25.38 83.28 36.15
N TYR A 722 25.93 84.43 36.53
CA TYR A 722 25.63 85.15 37.76
C TYR A 722 25.34 86.61 37.45
N PHE A 723 24.26 87.18 37.97
CA PHE A 723 23.90 88.59 37.78
C PHE A 723 24.09 89.38 39.07
N ASP A 724 24.89 90.44 39.02
CA ASP A 724 25.00 91.43 40.09
C ASP A 724 24.03 92.60 39.80
N PRO A 725 22.87 92.67 40.50
CA PRO A 725 21.89 93.72 40.27
C PRO A 725 22.36 95.11 40.76
N ALA A 726 23.35 95.19 41.65
CA ALA A 726 23.87 96.45 42.17
C ALA A 726 24.78 97.13 41.13
N ALA A 727 25.67 96.38 40.52
CA ALA A 727 26.53 96.87 39.44
C ALA A 727 25.88 96.79 38.05
N LYS A 728 24.77 96.05 37.91
CA LYS A 728 24.14 95.67 36.63
C LYS A 728 25.09 94.92 35.69
N VAL A 729 25.92 94.04 36.25
CA VAL A 729 26.94 93.28 35.52
C VAL A 729 26.60 91.79 35.55
N TRP A 730 26.70 91.14 34.39
CA TRP A 730 26.66 89.69 34.29
C TRP A 730 28.06 89.13 34.44
N TYR A 731 28.17 87.99 35.11
CA TYR A 731 29.39 87.20 35.26
C TYR A 731 29.15 85.82 34.65
N LYS A 732 30.17 85.29 33.97
CA LYS A 732 30.19 83.93 33.47
C LYS A 732 31.31 83.15 34.13
N ALA A 733 31.01 81.94 34.57
CA ALA A 733 32.01 81.04 35.11
C ALA A 733 32.98 80.57 34.01
N VAL A 734 34.26 80.90 34.16
CA VAL A 734 35.35 80.48 33.28
C VAL A 734 36.24 79.40 33.90
N SER A 735 36.04 79.11 35.20
CA SER A 735 36.57 77.94 35.90
C SER A 735 35.57 77.48 36.98
N VAL A 736 35.90 76.43 37.73
CA VAL A 736 35.07 75.90 38.82
C VAL A 736 35.93 75.61 40.05
N GLY A 737 35.37 75.83 41.25
CA GLY A 737 35.93 75.38 42.52
C GLY A 737 36.90 76.32 43.24
N SER A 738 37.14 77.52 42.70
CA SER A 738 38.16 78.47 43.21
C SER A 738 37.60 79.80 43.73
N GLY A 739 36.28 79.91 43.83
CA GLY A 739 35.61 81.05 44.47
C GLY A 739 35.48 82.23 43.51
N ALA A 740 35.76 83.45 43.99
CA ALA A 740 35.59 84.67 43.19
C ALA A 740 36.34 84.66 41.84
N THR A 741 37.47 83.94 41.75
CA THR A 741 38.25 83.85 40.50
C THR A 741 37.60 82.97 39.44
N ASP A 742 36.58 82.20 39.80
CA ASP A 742 35.83 81.38 38.84
C ASP A 742 35.04 82.22 37.84
N TRP A 743 34.78 83.48 38.17
CA TRP A 743 33.84 84.32 37.48
C TRP A 743 34.54 85.45 36.72
N LYS A 744 34.14 85.65 35.46
CA LYS A 744 34.56 86.81 34.66
C LYS A 744 33.35 87.68 34.34
N PRO A 745 33.43 89.01 34.54
CA PRO A 745 32.38 89.90 34.10
C PRO A 745 32.27 89.84 32.56
N ILE A 746 31.05 89.73 32.07
CA ILE A 746 30.71 89.80 30.65
C ILE A 746 30.59 91.28 30.32
N THR A 747 31.63 91.85 29.72
CA THR A 747 31.56 93.21 29.16
C THR A 747 31.23 93.12 27.68
N ASN A 748 29.96 93.40 27.37
CA ASN A 748 29.26 93.32 26.08
C ASN A 748 29.11 91.92 25.48
#